data_AF-A0A930A761-F1
#
_entry.id   AF-A0A930A761-F1
#
_cell.length_a   1.000
_cell.length_b   1.000
_cell.length_c   1.000
_cell.angle_alpha   90.00
_cell.angle_beta   90.00
_cell.angle_gamma   90.00
#
_symmetry.space_group_name_H-M   'P 1'
#
loop_
_entity.id
_entity.type
_entity.pdbx_description
1 polymer ?
#
loop_
_entity_poly.entity_id
_entity_poly.type
_entity_poly.pdbx_seq_one_letter_code
_entity_poly.pdbx_strand_id
1 'polypeptide(L)'
;MKRLSISLVTLVLAASLVGCNKATETTTSSKMKPGTYTASTAGMNDDVTVEVEVTENEIKSVKVTSHAETPGIGGELVDKDGKVVTTGGVAPVQLIPEEIVKNQSLSVDNVTGATITSGAIKTAVKDAIKQAGGDPDAFKKEVTYEDRKDVEADVVVVGGGGAGLASAVELLQNGKSVAIIEKAGEIGGDTLVCGAIYNAPDPALQQHAEMSDAVKTTIEKALAETPINDQHAALQAEVQAQWDAYKAAGRTDLFDSKEWYALQTWINGDKVANLDLVKALCYNAFGGYEWIESMGMKFQDKISQGAGSLWQRTHTSTMKMGTGFISVYADMLEKYGDKVTLLTEATATKLVLDNNKVTAVKATDNHTGKEITFTAKDGVVLATGGFGANAKMVQEYNTTGKWPDLSKTGTTNRFSASQGDGITMAKDAGASLTDMEQLQLLYLGNLVDGQISKFPARAVNGTDQIIFINKEGKRFVREDGRRDQICGGVLNQTDKMFYILESGDGAGYKDIKNPEWRSGDGFTFEYLEKNGFIIYADTLEELAKKLDMDPATLQATVDEFNKSVESGSDEFGRTLYSTKLEHGPWVVTPRQACVHHTMGGVTIDAEARVLNEKGEPIKGLYAAGEITGGIHGANRLGGNAVVDTVVFGKLSADTLLADTK
;
A
#
# COMPACT_ATOMS: atom_id res chain seq x y z
N MET A 1 -20.00 64.46 -16.80
CA MET A 1 -21.04 64.19 -17.82
C MET A 1 -21.24 62.68 -17.84
N LYS A 2 -22.42 62.16 -17.46
CA LYS A 2 -23.49 61.65 -18.36
C LYS A 2 -22.98 60.54 -19.33
N ARG A 3 -23.61 59.36 -19.46
CA ARG A 3 -24.75 58.74 -18.73
C ARG A 3 -24.91 57.28 -19.26
N LEU A 4 -25.33 56.34 -18.39
CA LEU A 4 -26.39 55.30 -18.58
C LEU A 4 -26.46 54.45 -19.90
N SER A 5 -26.90 53.19 -19.93
CA SER A 5 -27.80 52.44 -19.01
C SER A 5 -27.54 50.92 -18.98
N ILE A 6 -27.89 50.32 -17.84
CA ILE A 6 -28.30 48.92 -17.68
C ILE A 6 -29.77 48.79 -18.11
N SER A 7 -30.19 47.65 -18.68
CA SER A 7 -31.61 47.26 -18.76
C SER A 7 -31.84 45.91 -18.09
N LEU A 8 -32.60 45.98 -17.00
CA LEU A 8 -33.18 44.87 -16.25
C LEU A 8 -34.55 44.53 -16.87
N VAL A 9 -34.92 43.26 -16.98
CA VAL A 9 -36.33 42.85 -17.07
C VAL A 9 -36.56 41.64 -16.17
N THR A 10 -37.55 41.71 -15.30
CA THR A 10 -37.89 40.68 -14.31
C THR A 10 -39.41 40.56 -14.24
N LEU A 11 -39.92 39.32 -14.30
CA LEU A 11 -41.29 38.85 -13.96
C LEU A 11 -42.52 39.53 -14.60
N VAL A 12 -43.50 38.70 -15.02
CA VAL A 12 -44.77 38.47 -14.28
C VAL A 12 -45.64 37.41 -15.01
N LEU A 13 -46.10 36.42 -14.24
CA LEU A 13 -47.27 35.51 -14.34
C LEU A 13 -47.89 35.18 -15.72
N ALA A 14 -48.03 33.89 -16.09
CA ALA A 14 -49.14 32.97 -15.76
C ALA A 14 -50.48 33.33 -16.48
N ALA A 15 -51.24 32.42 -17.09
CA ALA A 15 -51.11 30.97 -17.30
C ALA A 15 -51.82 30.62 -18.65
N SER A 16 -52.23 29.40 -19.04
CA SER A 16 -52.26 28.04 -18.49
C SER A 16 -52.62 27.08 -19.64
N LEU A 17 -52.16 25.82 -19.64
CA LEU A 17 -52.96 24.67 -20.12
C LEU A 17 -52.33 23.31 -19.74
N VAL A 18 -53.16 22.44 -19.19
CA VAL A 18 -52.79 21.11 -18.68
C VAL A 18 -52.54 20.15 -19.84
N GLY A 19 -51.29 19.76 -20.05
CA GLY A 19 -50.92 18.61 -20.86
C GLY A 19 -50.68 17.40 -19.97
N CYS A 20 -51.70 16.57 -19.75
CA CYS A 20 -51.53 15.28 -19.08
C CYS A 20 -50.72 14.32 -19.98
N ASN A 21 -49.40 14.39 -19.91
CA ASN A 21 -48.58 13.26 -20.31
C ASN A 21 -48.83 12.15 -19.29
N LYS A 22 -49.64 11.15 -19.68
CA LYS A 22 -49.63 9.87 -19.00
C LYS A 22 -48.18 9.39 -19.01
N ALA A 23 -47.57 9.27 -17.84
CA ALA A 23 -46.47 8.34 -17.70
C ALA A 23 -47.02 6.97 -18.12
N THR A 24 -46.49 6.40 -19.20
CA THR A 24 -46.60 4.96 -19.41
C THR A 24 -45.90 4.32 -18.23
N GLU A 25 -46.67 3.84 -17.26
CA GLU A 25 -46.22 2.83 -16.32
C GLU A 25 -45.81 1.62 -17.17
N THR A 26 -44.55 1.58 -17.55
CA THR A 26 -43.93 0.41 -18.14
C THR A 26 -43.88 -0.61 -17.01
N THR A 27 -44.82 -1.56 -17.00
CA THR A 27 -44.80 -2.68 -16.06
C THR A 27 -43.50 -3.44 -16.25
N THR A 28 -42.53 -3.18 -15.37
CA THR A 28 -41.22 -3.85 -15.35
C THR A 28 -41.44 -5.33 -15.14
N SER A 29 -41.17 -6.12 -16.18
CA SER A 29 -41.45 -7.55 -16.15
C SER A 29 -40.33 -8.26 -15.39
N SER A 30 -40.62 -8.64 -14.14
CA SER A 30 -39.79 -9.58 -13.37
C SER A 30 -39.66 -10.95 -14.02
N LYS A 31 -40.56 -11.28 -14.97
CA LYS A 31 -40.61 -12.60 -15.63
C LYS A 31 -39.34 -12.88 -16.42
N MET A 32 -38.53 -13.76 -15.85
CA MET A 32 -37.37 -14.39 -16.49
C MET A 32 -37.76 -15.78 -17.00
N LYS A 33 -37.02 -16.28 -17.98
CA LYS A 33 -37.04 -17.69 -18.34
C LYS A 33 -36.19 -18.47 -17.33
N PRO A 34 -36.74 -19.47 -16.61
CA PRO A 34 -35.97 -20.22 -15.62
C PRO A 34 -34.76 -20.92 -16.26
N GLY A 35 -33.61 -20.86 -15.58
CA GLY A 35 -32.37 -21.44 -16.07
C GLY A 35 -31.12 -20.80 -15.46
N THR A 36 -29.96 -21.23 -15.96
CA THR A 36 -28.66 -20.70 -15.56
C THR A 36 -28.04 -19.92 -16.72
N TYR A 37 -27.52 -18.74 -16.43
CA TYR A 37 -27.01 -17.77 -17.39
C TYR A 37 -25.62 -17.30 -16.98
N THR A 38 -24.74 -17.10 -17.96
CA THR A 38 -23.35 -16.67 -17.74
C THR A 38 -23.10 -15.33 -18.39
N ALA A 39 -22.46 -14.42 -17.66
CA ALA A 39 -22.04 -13.12 -18.18
C ALA A 39 -20.67 -12.75 -17.62
N SER A 40 -19.90 -11.98 -18.38
CA SER A 40 -18.61 -11.42 -17.96
C SER A 40 -18.64 -9.91 -18.08
N THR A 41 -17.91 -9.21 -17.21
CA THR A 41 -17.70 -7.75 -17.30
C THR A 41 -16.34 -7.41 -16.72
N ALA A 42 -15.62 -6.47 -17.35
CA ALA A 42 -14.32 -6.01 -16.90
C ALA A 42 -14.33 -5.56 -15.43
N GLY A 43 -13.53 -6.22 -14.60
CA GLY A 43 -13.26 -5.89 -13.21
C GLY A 43 -12.09 -4.91 -13.05
N MET A 44 -11.43 -4.94 -11.89
CA MET A 44 -10.21 -4.17 -11.63
C MET A 44 -9.03 -4.69 -12.46
N ASN A 45 -8.91 -6.01 -12.58
CA ASN A 45 -7.73 -6.66 -13.16
C ASN A 45 -8.06 -7.41 -14.46
N ASP A 46 -9.14 -8.18 -14.51
CA ASP A 46 -9.61 -8.88 -15.72
C ASP A 46 -11.14 -8.97 -15.69
N ASP A 47 -11.75 -9.59 -16.69
CA ASP A 47 -13.19 -9.90 -16.68
C ASP A 47 -13.59 -10.72 -15.43
N VAL A 48 -14.62 -10.24 -14.72
CA VAL A 48 -15.31 -10.98 -13.68
C VAL A 48 -16.48 -11.72 -14.32
N THR A 49 -16.41 -13.05 -14.35
CA THR A 49 -17.48 -13.92 -14.86
C THR A 49 -18.40 -14.34 -13.74
N VAL A 50 -19.71 -14.20 -13.95
CA VAL A 50 -20.75 -14.69 -13.04
C VAL A 50 -21.60 -15.79 -13.69
N GLU A 51 -21.99 -16.77 -12.88
CA GLU A 51 -23.08 -17.71 -13.12
C GLU A 51 -24.31 -17.26 -12.31
N VAL A 52 -25.45 -17.09 -12.96
CA VAL A 52 -26.71 -16.69 -12.33
C VAL A 52 -27.80 -17.72 -12.62
N GLU A 53 -28.32 -18.37 -11.59
CA GLU A 53 -29.52 -19.20 -11.68
C GLU A 53 -30.75 -18.36 -11.35
N VAL A 54 -31.77 -18.41 -12.19
CA VAL A 54 -33.03 -17.65 -12.04
C VAL A 54 -34.26 -18.56 -12.12
N THR A 55 -35.30 -18.20 -11.38
CA THR A 55 -36.66 -18.77 -11.52
C THR A 55 -37.47 -17.92 -12.50
N GLU A 56 -38.81 -18.01 -12.48
CA GLU A 56 -39.63 -17.06 -13.24
C GLU A 56 -39.53 -15.64 -12.66
N ASN A 57 -39.33 -15.46 -11.35
CA ASN A 57 -39.41 -14.12 -10.72
C ASN A 57 -38.26 -13.81 -9.74
N GLU A 58 -37.32 -14.74 -9.52
CA GLU A 58 -36.31 -14.64 -8.46
C GLU A 58 -34.92 -14.98 -9.00
N ILE A 59 -33.89 -14.31 -8.45
CA ILE A 59 -32.49 -14.66 -8.59
C ILE A 59 -32.19 -15.72 -7.54
N LYS A 60 -32.08 -16.99 -7.95
CA LYS A 60 -31.92 -18.13 -7.04
C LYS A 60 -30.47 -18.28 -6.53
N SER A 61 -29.49 -18.01 -7.38
CA SER A 61 -28.09 -17.92 -6.96
C SER A 61 -27.28 -17.06 -7.92
N VAL A 62 -26.30 -16.34 -7.38
CA VAL A 62 -25.20 -15.72 -8.14
C VAL A 62 -23.91 -16.36 -7.64
N LYS A 63 -22.97 -16.65 -8.53
CA LYS A 63 -21.60 -17.07 -8.19
C LYS A 63 -20.61 -16.37 -9.11
N VAL A 64 -19.52 -15.85 -8.58
CA VAL A 64 -18.35 -15.53 -9.41
C VAL A 64 -17.65 -16.84 -9.75
N THR A 65 -17.39 -17.10 -11.02
CA THR A 65 -16.78 -18.36 -11.50
C THR A 65 -15.39 -18.18 -12.10
N SER A 66 -15.01 -16.93 -12.42
CA SER A 66 -13.67 -16.55 -12.87
C SER A 66 -13.43 -15.07 -12.58
N HIS A 67 -12.25 -14.73 -12.08
CA HIS A 67 -11.77 -13.36 -11.90
C HIS A 67 -10.24 -13.34 -11.70
N ALA A 68 -9.62 -12.17 -11.84
CA ALA A 68 -8.23 -11.91 -11.46
C ALA A 68 -8.08 -10.76 -10.45
N GLU A 69 -9.18 -10.40 -9.78
CA GLU A 69 -9.26 -9.28 -8.83
C GLU A 69 -8.22 -9.36 -7.69
N THR A 70 -7.77 -8.19 -7.22
CA THR A 70 -6.70 -8.10 -6.21
C THR A 70 -7.09 -8.82 -4.91
N PRO A 71 -6.28 -9.80 -4.44
CA PRO A 71 -6.55 -10.53 -3.20
C PRO A 71 -6.68 -9.63 -1.96
N GLY A 72 -7.74 -9.84 -1.18
CA GLY A 72 -8.13 -9.06 0.00
C GLY A 72 -8.68 -7.66 -0.29
N ILE A 73 -9.10 -7.38 -1.53
CA ILE A 73 -9.76 -6.12 -1.91
C ILE A 73 -10.94 -6.40 -2.83
N GLY A 74 -10.69 -7.12 -3.92
CA GLY A 74 -11.70 -7.50 -4.90
C GLY A 74 -11.92 -9.01 -4.89
N GLY A 75 -10.81 -9.76 -4.90
CA GLY A 75 -10.77 -11.19 -4.65
C GLY A 75 -10.52 -11.52 -3.18
N GLU A 76 -10.70 -12.78 -2.82
CA GLU A 76 -10.57 -13.30 -1.46
C GLU A 76 -9.20 -13.01 -0.83
N LEU A 77 -9.19 -12.72 0.47
CA LEU A 77 -7.99 -12.88 1.29
C LEU A 77 -7.82 -14.38 1.58
N VAL A 78 -6.64 -14.92 1.31
CA VAL A 78 -6.28 -16.31 1.66
C VAL A 78 -5.10 -16.33 2.62
N ASP A 79 -5.07 -17.30 3.52
CA ASP A 79 -3.95 -17.58 4.40
C ASP A 79 -2.83 -18.39 3.69
N LYS A 80 -1.80 -18.73 4.45
CA LYS A 80 -0.66 -19.55 4.00
C LYS A 80 -1.02 -20.99 3.61
N ASP A 81 -2.17 -21.51 4.06
CA ASP A 81 -2.64 -22.88 3.80
C ASP A 81 -3.71 -22.91 2.68
N GLY A 82 -4.09 -21.74 2.15
CA GLY A 82 -5.11 -21.58 1.11
C GLY A 82 -6.55 -21.49 1.62
N LYS A 83 -6.77 -21.34 2.94
CA LYS A 83 -8.09 -21.06 3.52
C LYS A 83 -8.48 -19.62 3.18
N VAL A 84 -9.72 -19.41 2.74
CA VAL A 84 -10.30 -18.07 2.61
C VAL A 84 -10.56 -17.49 4.00
N VAL A 85 -10.05 -16.29 4.26
CA VAL A 85 -10.17 -15.59 5.54
C VAL A 85 -11.18 -14.46 5.39
N THR A 86 -12.29 -14.54 6.14
CA THR A 86 -13.36 -13.53 6.17
C THR A 86 -13.36 -12.69 7.45
N THR A 87 -12.48 -13.01 8.40
CA THR A 87 -12.24 -12.16 9.57
C THR A 87 -11.59 -10.86 9.12
N GLY A 88 -12.28 -9.73 9.31
CA GLY A 88 -11.82 -8.45 8.80
C GLY A 88 -12.54 -7.95 7.54
N GLY A 89 -13.52 -8.69 7.02
CA GLY A 89 -14.32 -8.30 5.85
C GLY A 89 -14.52 -9.47 4.90
N VAL A 90 -15.51 -9.36 4.01
CA VAL A 90 -15.82 -10.37 3.00
C VAL A 90 -15.60 -9.76 1.61
N ALA A 91 -14.78 -10.41 0.80
CA ALA A 91 -14.41 -9.90 -0.51
C ALA A 91 -15.63 -9.71 -1.42
N PRO A 92 -15.66 -8.67 -2.29
CA PRO A 92 -16.79 -8.39 -3.17
C PRO A 92 -17.24 -9.57 -4.04
N VAL A 93 -16.31 -10.43 -4.48
CA VAL A 93 -16.61 -11.65 -5.26
C VAL A 93 -17.45 -12.68 -4.50
N GLN A 94 -17.53 -12.58 -3.17
CA GLN A 94 -18.41 -13.38 -2.32
C GLN A 94 -19.60 -12.55 -1.82
N LEU A 95 -19.35 -11.37 -1.25
CA LEU A 95 -20.36 -10.54 -0.57
C LEU A 95 -21.44 -9.99 -1.51
N ILE A 96 -21.07 -9.51 -2.70
CA ILE A 96 -22.03 -8.91 -3.64
C ILE A 96 -23.00 -9.96 -4.20
N PRO A 97 -22.55 -11.16 -4.64
CA PRO A 97 -23.45 -12.28 -4.96
C PRO A 97 -24.43 -12.64 -3.84
N GLU A 98 -23.95 -12.74 -2.60
CA GLU A 98 -24.76 -13.11 -1.43
C GLU A 98 -25.85 -12.06 -1.15
N GLU A 99 -25.48 -10.78 -1.08
CA GLU A 99 -26.45 -9.70 -0.83
C GLU A 99 -27.44 -9.53 -1.99
N ILE A 100 -27.06 -9.76 -3.26
CA ILE A 100 -28.00 -9.72 -4.39
C ILE A 100 -29.08 -10.79 -4.21
N VAL A 101 -28.69 -12.03 -3.87
CA VAL A 101 -29.62 -13.16 -3.69
C VAL A 101 -30.49 -12.95 -2.43
N LYS A 102 -29.89 -12.53 -1.31
CA LYS A 102 -30.58 -12.26 -0.05
C LYS A 102 -31.64 -11.17 -0.18
N ASN A 103 -31.33 -10.07 -0.87
CA ASN A 103 -32.23 -8.92 -0.99
C ASN A 103 -33.11 -8.94 -2.24
N GLN A 104 -32.85 -9.86 -3.19
CA GLN A 104 -33.43 -9.88 -4.53
C GLN A 104 -33.25 -8.51 -5.23
N SER A 105 -32.04 -7.94 -5.14
CA SER A 105 -31.78 -6.57 -5.59
C SER A 105 -30.35 -6.35 -6.08
N LEU A 106 -30.24 -5.62 -7.19
CA LEU A 106 -29.01 -5.04 -7.74
C LEU A 106 -28.69 -3.67 -7.09
N SER A 107 -29.56 -3.14 -6.24
CA SER A 107 -29.35 -1.90 -5.48
C SER A 107 -28.58 -2.11 -4.17
N VAL A 108 -27.96 -3.29 -3.97
CA VAL A 108 -27.00 -3.52 -2.88
C VAL A 108 -25.81 -2.56 -3.01
N ASP A 109 -25.15 -2.25 -1.89
CA ASP A 109 -24.06 -1.28 -1.85
C ASP A 109 -22.85 -1.76 -2.67
N ASN A 110 -21.91 -0.85 -2.92
CA ASN A 110 -20.56 -1.24 -3.34
C ASN A 110 -19.70 -1.36 -2.09
N VAL A 111 -18.78 -2.33 -2.06
CA VAL A 111 -17.80 -2.45 -0.98
C VAL A 111 -16.81 -1.27 -1.06
N THR A 112 -16.61 -0.54 0.04
CA THR A 112 -15.74 0.64 0.09
C THR A 112 -14.30 0.24 -0.15
N GLY A 113 -13.72 0.79 -1.21
CA GLY A 113 -12.38 0.44 -1.70
C GLY A 113 -12.35 -0.57 -2.85
N ALA A 114 -13.50 -1.16 -3.21
CA ALA A 114 -13.62 -2.17 -4.27
C ALA A 114 -14.83 -1.92 -5.19
N THR A 115 -15.05 -0.65 -5.52
CA THR A 115 -16.17 -0.17 -6.34
C THR A 115 -16.19 -0.77 -7.74
N ILE A 116 -15.02 -0.98 -8.36
CA ILE A 116 -14.91 -1.53 -9.72
C ILE A 116 -15.40 -2.99 -9.72
N THR A 117 -14.88 -3.82 -8.82
CA THR A 117 -15.30 -5.22 -8.63
C THR A 117 -16.79 -5.33 -8.35
N SER A 118 -17.29 -4.53 -7.40
CA SER A 118 -18.71 -4.50 -7.02
C SER A 118 -19.62 -4.11 -8.20
N GLY A 119 -19.18 -3.15 -9.01
CA GLY A 119 -19.89 -2.71 -10.21
C GLY A 119 -19.86 -3.74 -11.34
N ALA A 120 -18.73 -4.42 -11.54
CA ALA A 120 -18.56 -5.47 -12.54
C ALA A 120 -19.50 -6.65 -12.27
N ILE A 121 -19.54 -7.15 -11.04
CA ILE A 121 -20.45 -8.23 -10.61
C ILE A 121 -21.91 -7.83 -10.85
N LYS A 122 -22.33 -6.65 -10.37
CA LYS A 122 -23.72 -6.15 -10.58
C LYS A 122 -24.07 -5.98 -12.05
N THR A 123 -23.11 -5.60 -12.89
CA THR A 123 -23.31 -5.44 -14.35
C THR A 123 -23.42 -6.80 -15.04
N ALA A 124 -22.59 -7.77 -14.66
CA ALA A 124 -22.66 -9.11 -15.20
C ALA A 124 -23.98 -9.81 -14.80
N VAL A 125 -24.44 -9.66 -13.54
CA VAL A 125 -25.77 -10.16 -13.11
C VAL A 125 -26.90 -9.47 -13.88
N LYS A 126 -26.82 -8.14 -14.07
CA LYS A 126 -27.76 -7.38 -14.91
C LYS A 126 -27.86 -7.95 -16.33
N ASP A 127 -26.73 -8.35 -16.92
CA ASP A 127 -26.71 -8.91 -18.27
C ASP A 127 -27.21 -10.35 -18.31
N ALA A 128 -26.94 -11.16 -17.29
CA ALA A 128 -27.54 -12.50 -17.13
C ALA A 128 -29.08 -12.44 -17.04
N ILE A 129 -29.65 -11.47 -16.30
CA ILE A 129 -31.11 -11.25 -16.23
C ILE A 129 -31.70 -10.90 -17.61
N LYS A 130 -31.01 -10.06 -18.41
CA LYS A 130 -31.42 -9.76 -19.79
C LYS A 130 -31.36 -10.99 -20.69
N GLN A 131 -30.35 -11.85 -20.55
CA GLN A 131 -30.27 -13.12 -21.29
C GLN A 131 -31.43 -14.07 -20.93
N ALA A 132 -31.90 -14.02 -19.68
CA ALA A 132 -33.11 -14.70 -19.24
C ALA A 132 -34.41 -14.04 -19.76
N GLY A 133 -34.34 -12.89 -20.40
CA GLY A 133 -35.49 -12.14 -20.91
C GLY A 133 -36.24 -11.32 -19.86
N GLY A 134 -35.71 -11.21 -18.63
CA GLY A 134 -36.25 -10.35 -17.59
C GLY A 134 -35.76 -8.91 -17.70
N ASP A 135 -36.46 -7.99 -17.04
CA ASP A 135 -36.04 -6.60 -16.88
C ASP A 135 -35.21 -6.44 -15.58
N PRO A 136 -33.91 -6.12 -15.65
CA PRO A 136 -33.10 -5.89 -14.45
C PRO A 136 -33.58 -4.72 -13.59
N ASP A 137 -34.37 -3.80 -14.14
CA ASP A 137 -34.93 -2.69 -13.37
C ASP A 137 -36.05 -3.16 -12.41
N ALA A 138 -36.60 -4.36 -12.60
CA ALA A 138 -37.45 -5.02 -11.61
C ALA A 138 -36.69 -5.43 -10.32
N PHE A 139 -35.36 -5.58 -10.40
CA PHE A 139 -34.49 -5.97 -9.28
C PHE A 139 -33.76 -4.74 -8.70
N LYS A 140 -34.44 -3.60 -8.55
CA LYS A 140 -33.87 -2.35 -8.01
C LYS A 140 -34.43 -1.92 -6.66
N LYS A 141 -35.14 -2.80 -5.96
CA LYS A 141 -35.69 -2.55 -4.62
C LYS A 141 -34.59 -1.99 -3.70
N GLU A 142 -34.88 -0.91 -2.99
CA GLU A 142 -34.00 -0.33 -1.97
C GLU A 142 -33.62 -1.38 -0.91
N VAL A 143 -32.33 -1.42 -0.57
CA VAL A 143 -31.77 -2.29 0.46
C VAL A 143 -31.60 -1.48 1.73
N THR A 144 -32.08 -2.01 2.85
CA THR A 144 -32.06 -1.36 4.16
C THR A 144 -31.18 -2.16 5.11
N TYR A 145 -30.19 -1.49 5.72
CA TYR A 145 -29.28 -2.10 6.69
C TYR A 145 -29.74 -1.82 8.13
N GLU A 146 -29.44 -2.72 9.05
CA GLU A 146 -29.76 -2.53 10.48
C GLU A 146 -28.79 -1.54 11.14
N ASP A 147 -29.32 -0.74 12.06
CA ASP A 147 -28.53 0.20 12.84
C ASP A 147 -27.52 -0.52 13.72
N ARG A 148 -26.24 -0.22 13.53
CA ARG A 148 -25.16 -0.65 14.44
C ARG A 148 -25.29 0.07 15.78
N LYS A 149 -24.93 -0.62 16.86
CA LYS A 149 -25.01 -0.11 18.24
C LYS A 149 -23.66 0.46 18.68
N ASP A 150 -23.70 1.33 19.70
CA ASP A 150 -22.50 1.73 20.44
C ASP A 150 -21.74 0.48 20.96
N VAL A 151 -20.41 0.59 20.98
CA VAL A 151 -19.47 -0.48 21.33
C VAL A 151 -18.66 -0.06 22.55
N GLU A 152 -18.47 -0.97 23.50
CA GLU A 152 -17.54 -0.78 24.62
C GLU A 152 -16.43 -1.83 24.56
N ALA A 153 -15.18 -1.41 24.71
CA ALA A 153 -14.02 -2.28 24.80
C ALA A 153 -13.03 -1.74 25.85
N ASP A 154 -12.03 -2.54 26.21
CA ASP A 154 -10.91 -2.03 27.00
C ASP A 154 -10.11 -1.03 26.15
N VAL A 155 -9.80 -1.40 24.90
CA VAL A 155 -9.09 -0.54 23.93
C VAL A 155 -9.87 -0.39 22.62
N VAL A 156 -9.81 0.80 22.03
CA VAL A 156 -10.29 1.05 20.66
C VAL A 156 -9.10 1.29 19.73
N VAL A 157 -9.06 0.59 18.60
CA VAL A 157 -8.05 0.75 17.55
C VAL A 157 -8.72 1.32 16.31
N VAL A 158 -8.16 2.40 15.77
CA VAL A 158 -8.70 3.12 14.60
C VAL A 158 -7.82 2.88 13.38
N GLY A 159 -8.35 2.14 12.41
CA GLY A 159 -7.64 1.66 11.22
C GLY A 159 -7.28 0.17 11.33
N GLY A 160 -7.81 -0.65 10.42
CA GLY A 160 -7.51 -2.07 10.28
C GLY A 160 -6.28 -2.35 9.40
N GLY A 161 -5.35 -1.40 9.26
CA GLY A 161 -4.07 -1.59 8.58
C GLY A 161 -3.09 -2.43 9.42
N GLY A 162 -1.90 -2.73 8.88
CA GLY A 162 -0.92 -3.59 9.56
C GLY A 162 -0.54 -3.13 10.96
N ALA A 163 -0.47 -1.82 11.22
CA ALA A 163 -0.15 -1.28 12.54
C ALA A 163 -1.29 -1.47 13.56
N GLY A 164 -2.53 -1.23 13.14
CA GLY A 164 -3.70 -1.40 14.00
C GLY A 164 -3.96 -2.88 14.31
N LEU A 165 -3.79 -3.75 13.31
CA LEU A 165 -3.88 -5.19 13.51
C LEU A 165 -2.77 -5.74 14.42
N ALA A 166 -1.52 -5.30 14.27
CA ALA A 166 -0.44 -5.64 15.19
C ALA A 166 -0.75 -5.19 16.63
N SER A 167 -1.21 -3.94 16.79
CA SER A 167 -1.62 -3.40 18.09
C SER A 167 -2.74 -4.23 18.72
N ALA A 168 -3.79 -4.53 17.95
CA ALA A 168 -4.91 -5.33 18.41
C ALA A 168 -4.50 -6.74 18.84
N VAL A 169 -3.67 -7.43 18.04
CA VAL A 169 -3.23 -8.80 18.36
C VAL A 169 -2.37 -8.84 19.63
N GLU A 170 -1.48 -7.88 19.86
CA GLU A 170 -0.72 -7.80 21.12
C GLU A 170 -1.64 -7.57 22.33
N LEU A 171 -2.60 -6.65 22.22
CA LEU A 171 -3.58 -6.38 23.29
C LEU A 171 -4.42 -7.62 23.63
N LEU A 172 -4.82 -8.39 22.61
CA LEU A 172 -5.59 -9.63 22.77
C LEU A 172 -4.76 -10.76 23.38
N GLN A 173 -3.49 -10.91 22.96
CA GLN A 173 -2.52 -11.83 23.58
C GLN A 173 -2.32 -11.51 25.07
N ASN A 174 -2.34 -10.23 25.45
CA ASN A 174 -2.32 -9.77 26.84
C ASN A 174 -3.71 -9.69 27.51
N GLY A 175 -4.74 -10.23 26.86
CA GLY A 175 -6.04 -10.53 27.45
C GLY A 175 -7.07 -9.40 27.44
N LYS A 176 -6.77 -8.23 26.89
CA LYS A 176 -7.72 -7.11 26.74
C LYS A 176 -8.81 -7.44 25.71
N SER A 177 -9.95 -6.76 25.83
CA SER A 177 -10.96 -6.66 24.76
C SER A 177 -10.67 -5.46 23.85
N VAL A 178 -10.84 -5.65 22.54
CA VAL A 178 -10.46 -4.67 21.52
C VAL A 178 -11.61 -4.43 20.55
N ALA A 179 -11.95 -3.16 20.34
CA ALA A 179 -12.80 -2.74 19.22
C ALA A 179 -11.96 -2.15 18.09
N ILE A 180 -12.16 -2.61 16.85
CA ILE A 180 -11.42 -2.17 15.66
C ILE A 180 -12.38 -1.46 14.71
N ILE A 181 -12.05 -0.23 14.34
CA ILE A 181 -12.81 0.60 13.40
C ILE A 181 -12.07 0.65 12.07
N GLU A 182 -12.68 0.15 10.99
CA GLU A 182 -12.15 0.22 9.62
C GLU A 182 -13.18 0.87 8.69
N LYS A 183 -12.75 1.85 7.88
CA LYS A 183 -13.63 2.61 6.98
C LYS A 183 -13.82 1.94 5.63
N ALA A 184 -12.88 1.10 5.19
CA ALA A 184 -13.05 0.25 4.03
C ALA A 184 -13.97 -0.95 4.37
N GLY A 185 -14.43 -1.66 3.34
CA GLY A 185 -15.20 -2.90 3.52
C GLY A 185 -14.38 -4.10 4.00
N GLU A 186 -13.05 -3.99 3.89
CA GLU A 186 -12.08 -5.00 4.31
C GLU A 186 -10.86 -4.34 4.98
N ILE A 187 -10.24 -5.05 5.92
CA ILE A 187 -8.97 -4.68 6.57
C ILE A 187 -7.78 -4.60 5.61
N GLY A 188 -6.66 -4.13 6.14
CA GLY A 188 -5.33 -4.23 5.54
C GLY A 188 -4.80 -2.94 4.95
N GLY A 189 -5.66 -1.96 4.61
CA GLY A 189 -5.25 -0.63 4.13
C GLY A 189 -4.18 -0.71 3.03
N ASP A 190 -3.19 0.19 3.07
CA ASP A 190 -2.02 0.16 2.19
C ASP A 190 -1.02 -0.97 2.51
N THR A 191 -1.06 -1.54 3.72
CA THR A 191 -0.21 -2.69 4.07
C THR A 191 -0.49 -3.86 3.14
N LEU A 192 -1.76 -4.10 2.77
CA LEU A 192 -2.16 -5.20 1.91
C LEU A 192 -1.54 -5.14 0.51
N VAL A 193 -1.31 -3.93 -0.02
CA VAL A 193 -0.65 -3.69 -1.33
C VAL A 193 0.84 -3.34 -1.19
N CYS A 194 1.46 -3.65 -0.05
CA CYS A 194 2.90 -3.45 0.12
C CYS A 194 3.71 -4.47 -0.72
N GLY A 195 4.99 -4.16 -0.96
CA GLY A 195 5.92 -5.03 -1.70
C GLY A 195 6.35 -6.32 -0.98
N ALA A 196 5.60 -6.79 0.02
CA ALA A 196 5.84 -8.04 0.76
C ALA A 196 7.19 -8.13 1.50
N ILE A 197 7.84 -7.00 1.80
CA ILE A 197 9.22 -6.92 2.29
C ILE A 197 9.35 -6.36 3.71
N TYR A 198 10.19 -6.98 4.53
CA TYR A 198 10.48 -6.65 5.92
C TYR A 198 11.99 -6.54 6.16
N ASN A 199 12.48 -5.43 6.72
CA ASN A 199 13.91 -5.25 6.98
C ASN A 199 14.28 -5.61 8.43
N ALA A 200 15.23 -6.51 8.61
CA ALA A 200 15.84 -6.76 9.92
C ALA A 200 17.27 -7.31 9.75
N PRO A 201 18.21 -6.96 10.63
CA PRO A 201 19.50 -7.65 10.69
C PRO A 201 19.28 -9.07 11.22
N ASP A 202 19.51 -10.08 10.37
CA ASP A 202 19.39 -11.51 10.72
C ASP A 202 20.77 -12.20 10.65
N PRO A 203 21.40 -12.51 11.80
CA PRO A 203 22.71 -13.17 11.85
C PRO A 203 22.75 -14.56 11.18
N ALA A 204 21.63 -15.28 11.12
CA ALA A 204 21.54 -16.61 10.51
C ALA A 204 21.43 -16.54 8.98
N LEU A 205 20.88 -15.46 8.43
CA LEU A 205 20.81 -15.25 6.98
C LEU A 205 21.97 -14.41 6.41
N GLN A 206 22.60 -13.55 7.24
CA GLN A 206 23.79 -12.77 6.87
C GLN A 206 24.94 -13.65 6.33
N GLN A 207 25.13 -14.85 6.88
CA GLN A 207 26.17 -15.81 6.46
C GLN A 207 26.01 -16.30 5.01
N HIS A 208 24.84 -16.09 4.38
CA HIS A 208 24.53 -16.51 3.02
C HIS A 208 24.73 -15.41 1.97
N ALA A 209 25.11 -14.19 2.38
CA ALA A 209 25.40 -13.06 1.50
C ALA A 209 26.88 -12.67 1.62
N GLU A 210 27.64 -12.73 0.53
CA GLU A 210 29.03 -12.26 0.49
C GLU A 210 29.09 -10.72 0.32
N MET A 211 29.92 -10.05 1.11
CA MET A 211 30.03 -8.60 1.11
C MET A 211 31.12 -8.10 0.16
N SER A 212 30.71 -7.63 -1.02
CA SER A 212 31.62 -7.04 -2.01
C SER A 212 32.30 -5.77 -1.49
N ASP A 213 33.48 -5.45 -2.02
CA ASP A 213 34.22 -4.24 -1.62
C ASP A 213 33.42 -2.95 -1.86
N ALA A 214 32.61 -2.90 -2.91
CA ALA A 214 31.70 -1.79 -3.18
C ALA A 214 30.71 -1.56 -2.02
N VAL A 215 30.15 -2.63 -1.45
CA VAL A 215 29.23 -2.61 -0.31
C VAL A 215 29.93 -2.16 0.97
N LYS A 216 31.20 -2.58 1.20
CA LYS A 216 32.02 -2.13 2.35
C LYS A 216 32.15 -0.61 2.42
N THR A 217 32.34 0.05 1.26
CA THR A 217 32.50 1.52 1.23
C THR A 217 31.29 2.29 1.79
N THR A 218 30.11 1.69 1.82
CA THR A 218 28.89 2.31 2.39
C THR A 218 29.00 2.48 3.91
N ILE A 219 29.52 1.47 4.61
CA ILE A 219 29.78 1.52 6.05
C ILE A 219 30.90 2.54 6.33
N GLU A 220 31.99 2.45 5.58
CA GLU A 220 33.17 3.31 5.77
C GLU A 220 32.87 4.80 5.53
N LYS A 221 32.04 5.11 4.54
CA LYS A 221 31.56 6.49 4.31
C LYS A 221 30.71 6.99 5.49
N ALA A 222 29.74 6.20 5.95
CA ALA A 222 28.88 6.56 7.07
C ALA A 222 29.64 6.76 8.40
N LEU A 223 30.70 5.98 8.62
CA LEU A 223 31.59 6.12 9.78
C LEU A 223 32.56 7.31 9.65
N ALA A 224 32.91 7.72 8.42
CA ALA A 224 33.77 8.87 8.15
C ALA A 224 33.03 10.23 8.14
N GLU A 225 31.69 10.23 8.16
CA GLU A 225 30.91 11.48 8.25
C GLU A 225 31.11 12.17 9.60
N THR A 226 31.32 13.50 9.59
CA THR A 226 31.39 14.28 10.83
C THR A 226 30.08 14.17 11.62
N PRO A 227 30.11 13.77 12.91
CA PRO A 227 28.91 13.76 13.72
C PRO A 227 28.33 15.16 13.95
N ILE A 228 27.00 15.26 13.97
CA ILE A 228 26.28 16.54 14.10
C ILE A 228 25.72 16.78 15.51
N ASN A 229 25.75 15.75 16.36
CA ASN A 229 25.36 15.78 17.77
C ASN A 229 25.96 14.56 18.50
N ASP A 230 25.85 14.53 19.82
CA ASP A 230 26.44 13.47 20.67
C ASP A 230 25.79 12.10 20.44
N GLN A 231 24.49 12.03 20.16
CA GLN A 231 23.80 10.76 19.87
C GLN A 231 24.32 10.11 18.57
N HIS A 232 24.61 10.91 17.55
CA HIS A 232 25.23 10.44 16.31
C HIS A 232 26.66 9.97 16.54
N ALA A 233 27.46 10.74 17.29
CA ALA A 233 28.83 10.34 17.63
C ALA A 233 28.89 9.02 18.42
N ALA A 234 27.97 8.83 19.38
CA ALA A 234 27.86 7.59 20.14
C ALA A 234 27.48 6.40 19.25
N LEU A 235 26.47 6.56 18.38
CA LEU A 235 26.05 5.49 17.46
C LEU A 235 27.13 5.15 16.42
N GLN A 236 27.85 6.15 15.88
CA GLN A 236 29.02 5.90 15.03
C GLN A 236 30.11 5.14 15.78
N ALA A 237 30.39 5.46 17.04
CA ALA A 237 31.40 4.75 17.84
C ALA A 237 31.01 3.28 18.11
N GLU A 238 29.73 2.99 18.36
CA GLU A 238 29.20 1.62 18.48
C GLU A 238 29.40 0.83 17.18
N VAL A 239 28.98 1.39 16.04
CA VAL A 239 29.13 0.74 14.72
C VAL A 239 30.60 0.61 14.32
N GLN A 240 31.46 1.58 14.63
CA GLN A 240 32.90 1.53 14.39
C GLN A 240 33.54 0.35 15.14
N ALA A 241 33.22 0.18 16.42
CA ALA A 241 33.74 -0.94 17.22
C ALA A 241 33.29 -2.31 16.67
N GLN A 242 32.03 -2.42 16.25
CA GLN A 242 31.50 -3.62 15.59
C GLN A 242 32.20 -3.89 14.24
N TRP A 243 32.42 -2.85 13.44
CA TRP A 243 33.08 -2.92 12.14
C TRP A 243 34.56 -3.33 12.25
N ASP A 244 35.28 -2.79 13.23
CA ASP A 244 36.66 -3.17 13.50
C ASP A 244 36.77 -4.61 14.01
N ALA A 245 35.84 -5.07 14.86
CA ALA A 245 35.77 -6.47 15.27
C ALA A 245 35.46 -7.42 14.10
N TYR A 246 34.53 -7.05 13.21
CA TYR A 246 34.22 -7.81 11.99
C TYR A 246 35.45 -7.96 11.08
N LYS A 247 36.18 -6.86 10.81
CA LYS A 247 37.41 -6.88 10.00
C LYS A 247 38.50 -7.73 10.67
N ALA A 248 38.67 -7.60 11.98
CA ALA A 248 39.67 -8.37 12.75
C ALA A 248 39.37 -9.89 12.75
N ALA A 249 38.11 -10.29 12.63
CA ALA A 249 37.70 -11.69 12.50
C ALA A 249 37.94 -12.28 11.11
N GLY A 250 38.30 -11.47 10.10
CA GLY A 250 38.50 -11.93 8.72
C GLY A 250 37.22 -12.44 8.04
N ARG A 251 36.05 -11.98 8.49
CA ARG A 251 34.75 -12.33 7.88
C ARG A 251 34.61 -11.74 6.47
N THR A 252 33.86 -12.45 5.63
CA THR A 252 33.55 -12.08 4.23
C THR A 252 32.05 -12.02 3.94
N ASP A 253 31.23 -12.53 4.86
CA ASP A 253 29.78 -12.51 4.83
C ASP A 253 29.21 -11.16 5.29
N LEU A 254 27.93 -10.87 5.06
CA LEU A 254 27.37 -9.53 5.24
C LEU A 254 27.49 -9.00 6.68
N PHE A 255 28.16 -7.84 6.83
CA PHE A 255 28.10 -7.08 8.07
C PHE A 255 26.72 -6.43 8.21
N ASP A 256 26.03 -6.73 9.30
CA ASP A 256 24.82 -6.01 9.70
C ASP A 256 24.62 -6.12 11.21
N SER A 257 23.96 -5.12 11.77
CA SER A 257 23.61 -5.00 13.17
C SER A 257 22.45 -4.02 13.33
N LYS A 258 21.78 -4.03 14.48
CA LYS A 258 20.71 -3.07 14.76
C LYS A 258 21.23 -1.63 14.88
N GLU A 259 22.48 -1.46 15.32
CA GLU A 259 23.19 -0.18 15.37
C GLU A 259 23.52 0.32 13.96
N TRP A 260 24.02 -0.54 13.07
CA TRP A 260 24.27 -0.18 11.67
C TRP A 260 22.96 0.13 10.94
N TYR A 261 21.91 -0.67 11.18
CA TYR A 261 20.58 -0.43 10.61
C TYR A 261 20.01 0.93 11.07
N ALA A 262 20.14 1.29 12.35
CA ALA A 262 19.74 2.60 12.85
C ALA A 262 20.56 3.74 12.23
N LEU A 263 21.89 3.62 12.20
CA LEU A 263 22.79 4.63 11.64
C LEU A 263 22.51 4.87 10.16
N GLN A 264 22.39 3.80 9.37
CA GLN A 264 22.09 3.88 7.95
C GLN A 264 20.70 4.50 7.70
N THR A 265 19.68 4.06 8.45
CA THR A 265 18.31 4.58 8.33
C THR A 265 18.28 6.08 8.59
N TRP A 266 18.93 6.54 9.67
CA TRP A 266 18.96 7.95 10.04
C TRP A 266 19.73 8.82 9.05
N ILE A 267 20.92 8.38 8.59
CA ILE A 267 21.70 9.10 7.57
C ILE A 267 20.91 9.23 6.26
N ASN A 268 20.22 8.16 5.82
CA ASN A 268 19.48 8.16 4.55
C ASN A 268 18.08 8.80 4.63
N GLY A 269 17.59 9.07 5.84
CA GLY A 269 16.50 10.02 6.13
C GLY A 269 16.97 11.47 6.25
N ASP A 270 18.16 11.79 5.71
CA ASP A 270 18.86 13.09 5.79
C ASP A 270 19.05 13.63 7.21
N LYS A 271 19.09 12.74 8.21
CA LYS A 271 19.24 13.07 9.64
C LYS A 271 18.12 13.95 10.21
N VAL A 272 16.98 14.02 9.52
CA VAL A 272 15.78 14.77 9.93
C VAL A 272 15.00 14.03 11.02
N ALA A 273 14.94 12.70 10.93
CA ALA A 273 14.23 11.85 11.89
C ALA A 273 14.75 12.01 13.34
N ASN A 274 13.88 11.77 14.31
CA ASN A 274 14.28 11.59 15.70
C ASN A 274 15.05 10.27 15.83
N LEU A 275 16.31 10.35 16.26
CA LEU A 275 17.20 9.19 16.33
C LEU A 275 16.74 8.15 17.37
N ASP A 276 16.01 8.55 18.41
CA ASP A 276 15.47 7.60 19.39
C ASP A 276 14.27 6.82 18.82
N LEU A 277 13.45 7.44 17.95
CA LEU A 277 12.43 6.73 17.16
C LEU A 277 13.05 5.78 16.12
N VAL A 278 14.13 6.19 15.45
CA VAL A 278 14.88 5.31 14.54
C VAL A 278 15.50 4.12 15.29
N LYS A 279 16.03 4.33 16.50
CA LYS A 279 16.51 3.25 17.35
C LYS A 279 15.37 2.32 17.79
N ALA A 280 14.21 2.87 18.19
CA ALA A 280 13.04 2.06 18.52
C ALA A 280 12.61 1.17 17.35
N LEU A 281 12.58 1.70 16.12
CA LEU A 281 12.34 0.91 14.90
C LEU A 281 13.39 -0.19 14.71
N CYS A 282 14.66 0.19 14.59
CA CYS A 282 15.73 -0.69 14.14
C CYS A 282 16.16 -1.72 15.19
N TYR A 283 16.06 -1.41 16.49
CA TYR A 283 16.45 -2.31 17.57
C TYR A 283 15.40 -3.38 17.86
N ASN A 284 14.12 -3.11 17.58
CA ASN A 284 13.02 -4.06 17.77
C ASN A 284 12.65 -4.81 16.49
N ALA A 285 13.19 -4.44 15.32
CA ALA A 285 12.87 -5.05 14.03
C ALA A 285 13.00 -6.59 14.01
N PHE A 286 14.11 -7.15 14.52
CA PHE A 286 14.28 -8.61 14.52
C PHE A 286 13.32 -9.32 15.49
N GLY A 287 13.07 -8.76 16.67
CA GLY A 287 12.06 -9.30 17.60
C GLY A 287 10.63 -9.19 17.04
N GLY A 288 10.34 -8.15 16.26
CA GLY A 288 9.08 -8.00 15.52
C GLY A 288 8.92 -9.06 14.43
N TYR A 289 10.00 -9.38 13.71
CA TYR A 289 10.06 -10.50 12.75
C TYR A 289 9.80 -11.85 13.44
N GLU A 290 10.48 -12.15 14.55
CA GLU A 290 10.28 -13.39 15.31
C GLU A 290 8.83 -13.51 15.83
N TRP A 291 8.25 -12.39 16.31
CA TRP A 291 6.87 -12.36 16.79
C TRP A 291 5.85 -12.67 15.69
N ILE A 292 5.94 -12.04 14.51
CA ILE A 292 5.01 -12.38 13.40
C ILE A 292 5.27 -13.78 12.82
N GLU A 293 6.51 -14.26 12.80
CA GLU A 293 6.79 -15.64 12.41
C GLU A 293 6.12 -16.64 13.37
N SER A 294 6.16 -16.38 14.68
CA SER A 294 5.52 -17.22 15.70
C SER A 294 4.00 -17.33 15.54
N MET A 295 3.37 -16.34 14.92
CA MET A 295 1.94 -16.32 14.59
C MET A 295 1.62 -17.01 13.26
N GLY A 296 2.63 -17.39 12.48
CA GLY A 296 2.47 -18.14 11.23
C GLY A 296 2.99 -17.42 9.98
N MET A 297 3.50 -16.18 10.08
CA MET A 297 4.09 -15.50 8.93
C MET A 297 5.25 -16.33 8.34
N LYS A 298 5.40 -16.28 7.02
CA LYS A 298 6.44 -17.04 6.30
C LYS A 298 7.21 -16.15 5.33
N PHE A 299 8.53 -16.24 5.43
CA PHE A 299 9.48 -15.53 4.59
C PHE A 299 10.34 -16.52 3.80
N GLN A 300 10.98 -16.05 2.74
CA GLN A 300 12.03 -16.80 2.03
C GLN A 300 13.23 -17.02 2.96
N ASP A 301 13.96 -18.11 2.76
CA ASP A 301 15.15 -18.55 3.50
C ASP A 301 16.42 -17.76 3.14
N LYS A 302 16.26 -16.49 2.76
CA LYS A 302 17.33 -15.59 2.33
C LYS A 302 16.95 -14.13 2.51
N ILE A 303 17.97 -13.29 2.72
CA ILE A 303 17.87 -11.84 2.64
C ILE A 303 18.29 -11.32 1.26
N SER A 304 17.74 -10.18 0.87
CA SER A 304 18.11 -9.45 -0.35
C SER A 304 18.13 -7.94 -0.10
N GLN A 305 18.34 -7.13 -1.14
CA GLN A 305 18.13 -5.67 -1.09
C GLN A 305 16.85 -5.33 -1.85
N GLY A 306 15.77 -5.07 -1.10
CA GLY A 306 14.51 -4.59 -1.68
C GLY A 306 14.61 -3.21 -2.33
N ALA A 307 13.59 -2.85 -3.13
CA ALA A 307 13.55 -1.59 -3.88
C ALA A 307 13.63 -0.35 -2.97
N GLY A 308 14.81 0.25 -2.90
CA GLY A 308 15.16 1.39 -2.03
C GLY A 308 15.54 1.03 -0.59
N SER A 309 15.83 -0.24 -0.26
CA SER A 309 16.26 -0.66 1.09
C SER A 309 17.71 -0.26 1.42
N LEU A 310 18.55 -0.02 0.42
CA LEU A 310 19.98 0.39 0.52
C LEU A 310 20.93 -0.51 1.33
N TRP A 311 20.44 -1.63 1.87
CA TRP A 311 21.25 -2.73 2.43
C TRP A 311 20.58 -4.07 2.14
N GLN A 312 21.38 -5.13 2.15
CA GLN A 312 20.92 -6.51 1.93
C GLN A 312 20.33 -7.13 3.22
N ARG A 313 19.28 -6.52 3.80
CA ARG A 313 18.59 -7.00 5.02
C ARG A 313 17.10 -7.26 4.85
N THR A 314 16.64 -7.34 3.60
CA THR A 314 15.23 -7.48 3.27
C THR A 314 14.84 -8.95 3.23
N HIS A 315 13.94 -9.34 4.15
CA HIS A 315 13.18 -10.57 4.10
C HIS A 315 11.97 -10.38 3.19
N THR A 316 11.71 -11.31 2.27
CA THR A 316 10.50 -11.28 1.42
C THR A 316 9.53 -12.37 1.85
N SER A 317 8.24 -12.04 1.98
CA SER A 317 7.18 -13.02 2.24
C SER A 317 7.16 -14.14 1.20
N THR A 318 6.72 -15.34 1.58
CA THR A 318 6.37 -16.39 0.61
C THR A 318 5.00 -16.16 -0.04
N MET A 319 4.19 -15.25 0.51
CA MET A 319 2.88 -14.87 -0.01
C MET A 319 2.95 -13.57 -0.84
N LYS A 320 1.96 -13.38 -1.71
CA LYS A 320 1.87 -12.24 -2.63
C LYS A 320 1.50 -10.94 -1.89
N MET A 321 2.16 -9.84 -2.22
CA MET A 321 1.89 -8.51 -1.64
C MET A 321 1.90 -8.55 -0.09
N GLY A 322 1.09 -7.71 0.57
CA GLY A 322 0.91 -7.74 2.02
C GLY A 322 -0.01 -8.85 2.56
N THR A 323 -0.55 -9.73 1.71
CA THR A 323 -1.60 -10.70 2.12
C THR A 323 -1.18 -11.58 3.30
N GLY A 324 0.09 -12.02 3.36
CA GLY A 324 0.61 -12.82 4.47
C GLY A 324 0.60 -12.08 5.81
N PHE A 325 0.89 -10.78 5.83
CA PHE A 325 0.81 -9.99 7.06
C PHE A 325 -0.65 -9.86 7.53
N ILE A 326 -1.57 -9.59 6.61
CA ILE A 326 -2.98 -9.34 6.94
C ILE A 326 -3.71 -10.63 7.35
N SER A 327 -3.50 -11.73 6.63
CA SER A 327 -4.11 -13.05 6.96
C SER A 327 -3.65 -13.57 8.32
N VAL A 328 -2.34 -13.50 8.62
CA VAL A 328 -1.81 -13.91 9.95
C VAL A 328 -2.45 -13.12 11.09
N TYR A 329 -2.66 -11.81 10.94
CA TYR A 329 -3.39 -11.06 11.95
C TYR A 329 -4.88 -11.41 12.00
N ALA A 330 -5.53 -11.63 10.86
CA ALA A 330 -6.94 -12.00 10.79
C ALA A 330 -7.23 -13.37 11.44
N ASP A 331 -6.40 -14.39 11.21
CA ASP A 331 -6.48 -15.68 11.91
C ASP A 331 -6.28 -15.51 13.43
N MET A 332 -5.40 -14.58 13.83
CA MET A 332 -5.20 -14.25 15.24
C MET A 332 -6.39 -13.50 15.85
N LEU A 333 -7.11 -12.66 15.08
CA LEU A 333 -8.38 -12.07 15.51
C LEU A 333 -9.48 -13.14 15.63
N GLU A 334 -9.57 -14.08 14.69
CA GLU A 334 -10.53 -15.20 14.73
C GLU A 334 -10.38 -16.02 16.02
N LYS A 335 -9.12 -16.32 16.39
CA LYS A 335 -8.75 -17.02 17.63
C LYS A 335 -9.20 -16.33 18.92
N TYR A 336 -9.42 -15.01 18.89
CA TYR A 336 -9.88 -14.21 20.03
C TYR A 336 -11.26 -13.57 19.78
N GLY A 337 -12.11 -14.18 18.95
CA GLY A 337 -13.39 -13.60 18.54
C GLY A 337 -14.38 -13.27 19.67
N ASP A 338 -14.20 -13.81 20.89
CA ASP A 338 -14.97 -13.44 22.09
C ASP A 338 -14.55 -12.09 22.70
N LYS A 339 -13.38 -11.57 22.30
CA LYS A 339 -12.77 -10.32 22.78
C LYS A 339 -12.58 -9.26 21.70
N VAL A 340 -12.89 -9.57 20.44
CA VAL A 340 -12.75 -8.66 19.30
C VAL A 340 -14.12 -8.21 18.82
N THR A 341 -14.32 -6.91 18.70
CA THR A 341 -15.41 -6.33 17.90
C THR A 341 -14.80 -5.56 16.75
N LEU A 342 -14.83 -6.12 15.54
CA LEU A 342 -14.31 -5.46 14.34
C LEU A 342 -15.48 -4.98 13.47
N LEU A 343 -15.47 -3.71 13.09
CA LEU A 343 -16.46 -3.10 12.22
C LEU A 343 -15.78 -2.43 11.03
N THR A 344 -15.85 -3.10 9.86
CA THR A 344 -15.62 -2.52 8.54
C THR A 344 -16.81 -1.66 8.11
N GLU A 345 -16.66 -0.84 7.07
CA GLU A 345 -17.66 0.15 6.66
C GLU A 345 -18.03 1.12 7.80
N ALA A 346 -17.07 1.46 8.67
CA ALA A 346 -17.23 2.41 9.76
C ALA A 346 -16.14 3.49 9.71
N THR A 347 -16.51 4.71 9.33
CA THR A 347 -15.56 5.82 9.23
C THR A 347 -15.43 6.54 10.57
N ALA A 348 -14.31 6.41 11.27
CA ALA A 348 -14.02 7.21 12.46
C ALA A 348 -13.95 8.71 12.11
N THR A 349 -14.64 9.54 12.89
CA THR A 349 -14.83 10.98 12.62
C THR A 349 -14.34 11.90 13.74
N LYS A 350 -14.26 11.44 15.00
CA LYS A 350 -13.86 12.30 16.12
C LYS A 350 -13.34 11.52 17.33
N LEU A 351 -12.30 12.04 17.97
CA LEU A 351 -11.88 11.64 19.33
C LEU A 351 -12.69 12.38 20.40
N VAL A 352 -13.13 11.66 21.42
CA VAL A 352 -13.87 12.20 22.58
C VAL A 352 -12.94 12.23 23.78
N LEU A 353 -12.83 13.41 24.40
CA LEU A 353 -12.01 13.65 25.58
C LEU A 353 -12.89 13.86 26.82
N ASP A 354 -12.55 13.20 27.91
CA ASP A 354 -13.01 13.53 29.26
C ASP A 354 -11.81 13.85 30.16
N ASN A 355 -11.84 14.98 30.88
CA ASN A 355 -10.78 15.41 31.78
C ASN A 355 -9.34 15.33 31.19
N ASN A 356 -9.20 15.70 29.91
CA ASN A 356 -7.96 15.59 29.10
C ASN A 356 -7.42 14.16 28.89
N LYS A 357 -8.24 13.13 29.09
CA LYS A 357 -8.01 11.75 28.62
C LYS A 357 -8.91 11.47 27.41
N VAL A 358 -8.39 10.82 26.37
CA VAL A 358 -9.22 10.25 25.30
C VAL A 358 -9.94 9.00 25.81
N THR A 359 -11.27 8.98 25.71
CA THR A 359 -12.13 7.93 26.30
C THR A 359 -13.11 7.30 25.32
N ALA A 360 -13.33 7.90 24.15
CA ALA A 360 -14.13 7.28 23.09
C ALA A 360 -13.74 7.80 21.69
N VAL A 361 -14.18 7.07 20.67
CA VAL A 361 -14.13 7.46 19.26
C VAL A 361 -15.56 7.50 18.73
N LYS A 362 -15.93 8.55 18.01
CA LYS A 362 -17.14 8.59 17.18
C LYS A 362 -16.80 8.11 15.78
N ALA A 363 -17.70 7.32 15.19
CA ALA A 363 -17.62 6.90 13.80
C ALA A 363 -18.99 7.02 13.14
N THR A 364 -19.01 7.07 11.81
CA THR A 364 -20.21 6.97 10.98
C THR A 364 -20.27 5.58 10.37
N ASP A 365 -21.40 4.89 10.50
CA ASP A 365 -21.72 3.70 9.70
C ASP A 365 -21.91 4.11 8.23
N ASN A 366 -21.10 3.58 7.32
CA ASN A 366 -21.14 3.96 5.91
C ASN A 366 -22.46 3.51 5.23
N HIS A 367 -23.13 2.46 5.74
CA HIS A 367 -24.39 1.97 5.17
C HIS A 367 -25.59 2.81 5.60
N THR A 368 -25.71 3.11 6.90
CA THR A 368 -26.89 3.79 7.46
C THR A 368 -26.71 5.30 7.64
N GLY A 369 -25.47 5.81 7.56
CA GLY A 369 -25.11 7.19 7.83
C GLY A 369 -25.22 7.60 9.31
N LYS A 370 -25.46 6.65 10.22
CA LYS A 370 -25.67 6.91 11.66
C LYS A 370 -24.35 6.93 12.44
N GLU A 371 -24.33 7.72 13.50
CA GLU A 371 -23.19 7.78 14.42
C GLU A 371 -23.16 6.55 15.34
N ILE A 372 -21.97 5.98 15.52
CA ILE A 372 -21.62 4.93 16.48
C ILE A 372 -20.59 5.51 17.46
N THR A 373 -20.77 5.23 18.75
CA THR A 373 -19.80 5.54 19.81
C THR A 373 -19.00 4.28 20.15
N PHE A 374 -17.68 4.38 20.12
CA PHE A 374 -16.76 3.34 20.58
C PHE A 374 -16.08 3.82 21.86
N THR A 375 -16.53 3.34 23.02
CA THR A 375 -15.97 3.71 24.33
C THR A 375 -14.77 2.83 24.66
N ALA A 376 -13.66 3.46 25.03
CA ALA A 376 -12.42 2.83 25.46
C ALA A 376 -12.18 3.07 26.95
N LYS A 377 -12.06 2.00 27.74
CA LYS A 377 -11.75 2.12 29.18
C LYS A 377 -10.30 2.57 29.40
N ASP A 378 -9.38 1.97 28.66
CA ASP A 378 -7.95 2.09 28.83
C ASP A 378 -7.37 3.18 27.95
N GLY A 379 -7.56 3.11 26.63
CA GLY A 379 -7.12 4.13 25.68
C GLY A 379 -7.48 3.83 24.22
N VAL A 380 -7.04 4.71 23.33
CA VAL A 380 -7.25 4.64 21.87
C VAL A 380 -5.90 4.57 21.15
N VAL A 381 -5.78 3.66 20.20
CA VAL A 381 -4.64 3.59 19.26
C VAL A 381 -5.07 4.09 17.89
N LEU A 382 -4.40 5.11 17.36
CA LEU A 382 -4.57 5.57 15.99
C LEU A 382 -3.58 4.85 15.06
N ALA A 383 -4.08 4.18 14.04
CA ALA A 383 -3.31 3.41 13.07
C ALA A 383 -3.85 3.58 11.63
N THR A 384 -4.30 4.78 11.30
CA THR A 384 -5.09 5.08 10.09
C THR A 384 -4.29 5.19 8.79
N GLY A 385 -2.97 4.98 8.82
CA GLY A 385 -2.08 5.29 7.70
C GLY A 385 -1.91 6.80 7.44
N GLY A 386 -1.24 7.11 6.34
CA GLY A 386 -0.86 8.48 5.96
C GLY A 386 -1.90 9.24 5.14
N PHE A 387 -1.41 10.21 4.35
CA PHE A 387 -2.22 11.07 3.48
C PHE A 387 -1.81 11.03 2.00
N GLY A 388 -1.03 10.03 1.58
CA GLY A 388 -0.47 9.91 0.23
C GLY A 388 -1.48 9.80 -0.92
N ALA A 389 -2.76 9.56 -0.65
CA ALA A 389 -3.83 9.60 -1.65
C ALA A 389 -4.66 10.90 -1.64
N ASN A 390 -4.44 11.80 -0.67
CA ASN A 390 -5.10 13.10 -0.60
C ASN A 390 -4.23 14.16 -1.31
N ALA A 391 -4.39 14.29 -2.64
CA ALA A 391 -3.60 15.23 -3.45
C ALA A 391 -3.63 16.68 -2.96
N LYS A 392 -4.71 17.11 -2.29
CA LYS A 392 -4.80 18.44 -1.67
C LYS A 392 -3.86 18.55 -0.46
N MET A 393 -3.92 17.61 0.47
CA MET A 393 -3.09 17.60 1.67
C MET A 393 -1.60 17.36 1.33
N VAL A 394 -1.33 16.50 0.36
CA VAL A 394 0.02 16.31 -0.23
C VAL A 394 0.55 17.65 -0.75
N GLN A 395 -0.21 18.40 -1.55
CA GLN A 395 0.25 19.69 -2.08
C GLN A 395 0.26 20.81 -1.02
N GLU A 396 -0.55 20.73 0.04
CA GLU A 396 -0.53 21.66 1.17
C GLU A 396 0.80 21.57 1.94
N TYR A 397 1.32 20.36 2.18
CA TYR A 397 2.58 20.17 2.89
C TYR A 397 3.83 20.12 2.00
N ASN A 398 3.68 20.03 0.66
CA ASN A 398 4.78 20.07 -0.30
C ASN A 398 5.50 21.45 -0.34
N THR A 399 6.32 21.71 0.68
CA THR A 399 6.89 23.03 1.01
C THR A 399 8.42 23.05 1.10
N THR A 400 9.08 21.89 1.10
CA THR A 400 10.55 21.76 1.12
C THR A 400 11.25 22.26 -0.14
N GLY A 401 10.52 22.39 -1.26
CA GLY A 401 11.10 22.60 -2.59
C GLY A 401 11.79 21.36 -3.17
N LYS A 402 11.75 20.21 -2.48
CA LYS A 402 12.28 18.92 -2.96
C LYS A 402 11.54 18.41 -4.20
N TRP A 403 10.24 18.69 -4.27
CA TRP A 403 9.36 18.24 -5.35
C TRP A 403 8.75 19.41 -6.12
N PRO A 404 8.44 19.24 -7.42
CA PRO A 404 7.58 20.17 -8.15
C PRO A 404 6.14 20.11 -7.62
N ASP A 405 5.21 20.83 -8.26
CA ASP A 405 3.76 20.68 -8.03
C ASP A 405 3.33 19.20 -8.12
N LEU A 406 2.78 18.68 -7.02
CA LEU A 406 2.29 17.31 -6.86
C LEU A 406 0.76 17.21 -6.96
N SER A 407 0.03 18.32 -7.16
CA SER A 407 -1.44 18.34 -7.20
C SER A 407 -2.06 17.47 -8.30
N LYS A 408 -1.27 17.07 -9.29
CA LYS A 408 -1.65 16.20 -10.41
C LYS A 408 -0.80 14.91 -10.50
N THR A 409 0.07 14.67 -9.54
CA THR A 409 0.89 13.45 -9.52
C THR A 409 0.02 12.30 -9.04
N GLY A 410 0.02 11.19 -9.78
CA GLY A 410 -0.70 9.97 -9.40
C GLY A 410 -0.20 9.39 -8.06
N THR A 411 -0.95 8.49 -7.46
CA THR A 411 -0.61 7.86 -6.18
C THR A 411 -0.55 6.34 -6.30
N THR A 412 0.35 5.74 -5.54
CA THR A 412 0.46 4.28 -5.35
C THR A 412 -0.33 3.78 -4.14
N ASN A 413 -0.89 4.70 -3.35
CA ASN A 413 -1.71 4.41 -2.18
C ASN A 413 -3.16 4.08 -2.59
N ARG A 414 -3.88 3.31 -1.76
CA ARG A 414 -5.31 3.05 -1.93
C ARG A 414 -6.09 4.32 -1.64
N PHE A 415 -6.84 4.79 -2.64
CA PHE A 415 -7.62 6.04 -2.51
C PHE A 415 -8.68 5.99 -1.39
N SER A 416 -9.23 4.81 -1.07
CA SER A 416 -10.15 4.64 0.06
C SER A 416 -9.47 4.75 1.44
N ALA A 417 -8.16 4.56 1.53
CA ALA A 417 -7.41 4.51 2.79
C ALA A 417 -6.71 5.84 3.11
N SER A 418 -5.58 6.14 2.46
CA SER A 418 -4.59 7.11 2.93
C SER A 418 -4.96 8.58 2.62
N GLN A 419 -5.99 9.07 3.31
CA GLN A 419 -6.58 10.40 3.12
C GLN A 419 -6.21 11.43 4.20
N GLY A 420 -5.56 11.01 5.30
CA GLY A 420 -5.19 11.90 6.42
C GLY A 420 -6.27 12.12 7.48
N ASP A 421 -7.35 11.33 7.47
CA ASP A 421 -8.50 11.50 8.39
C ASP A 421 -8.07 11.40 9.87
N GLY A 422 -7.24 10.40 10.21
CA GLY A 422 -6.72 10.23 11.58
C GLY A 422 -5.76 11.33 12.03
N ILE A 423 -4.98 11.90 11.11
CA ILE A 423 -4.11 13.07 11.40
C ILE A 423 -4.99 14.29 11.73
N THR A 424 -6.10 14.47 11.01
CA THR A 424 -7.07 15.53 11.28
C THR A 424 -7.73 15.32 12.65
N MET A 425 -8.22 14.12 12.96
CA MET A 425 -8.78 13.79 14.28
C MET A 425 -7.79 13.98 15.43
N ALA A 426 -6.51 13.61 15.24
CA ALA A 426 -5.46 13.79 16.26
C ALA A 426 -5.18 15.27 16.52
N LYS A 427 -5.08 16.08 15.46
CA LYS A 427 -4.88 17.53 15.55
C LYS A 427 -6.04 18.22 16.25
N ASP A 428 -7.28 17.83 15.95
CA ASP A 428 -8.49 18.33 16.62
C ASP A 428 -8.55 17.93 18.12
N ALA A 429 -7.90 16.83 18.50
CA ALA A 429 -7.69 16.41 19.89
C ALA A 429 -6.50 17.11 20.58
N GLY A 430 -5.77 17.98 19.88
CA GLY A 430 -4.63 18.76 20.40
C GLY A 430 -3.25 18.11 20.22
N ALA A 431 -3.13 17.09 19.38
CA ALA A 431 -1.83 16.50 19.03
C ALA A 431 -1.00 17.44 18.14
N SER A 432 0.32 17.47 18.37
CA SER A 432 1.25 18.16 17.47
C SER A 432 1.60 17.29 16.26
N LEU A 433 2.00 17.91 15.17
CA LEU A 433 2.48 17.24 13.96
C LEU A 433 3.97 17.52 13.74
N THR A 434 4.71 16.54 13.20
CA THR A 434 6.12 16.70 12.82
C THR A 434 6.37 16.16 11.40
N ASP A 435 7.41 16.69 10.75
CA ASP A 435 7.94 16.24 9.45
C ASP A 435 6.92 16.25 8.29
N MET A 436 5.78 16.95 8.42
CA MET A 436 4.65 16.87 7.49
C MET A 436 5.04 17.17 6.03
N GLU A 437 6.05 18.01 5.84
CA GLU A 437 6.62 18.38 4.54
C GLU A 437 7.51 17.30 3.90
N GLN A 438 7.81 16.22 4.62
CA GLN A 438 8.60 15.08 4.17
C GLN A 438 7.72 14.07 3.42
N LEU A 439 7.61 14.30 2.12
CA LEU A 439 6.83 13.47 1.19
C LEU A 439 7.77 12.57 0.37
N GLN A 440 7.38 11.31 0.16
CA GLN A 440 8.10 10.37 -0.72
C GLN A 440 7.28 10.00 -1.95
N LEU A 441 7.95 10.08 -3.11
CA LEU A 441 7.50 9.47 -4.35
C LEU A 441 8.13 8.08 -4.53
N LEU A 442 7.47 7.23 -5.32
CA LEU A 442 7.97 5.95 -5.80
C LEU A 442 7.92 5.92 -7.33
N TYR A 443 9.00 5.44 -7.95
CA TYR A 443 9.20 5.37 -9.39
C TYR A 443 8.53 4.17 -10.07
N LEU A 444 7.68 3.42 -9.35
CA LEU A 444 7.09 2.16 -9.81
C LEU A 444 5.61 2.29 -10.20
N GLY A 445 5.04 3.50 -10.24
CA GLY A 445 3.67 3.70 -10.69
C GLY A 445 3.53 3.39 -12.18
N ASN A 446 2.51 2.61 -12.57
CA ASN A 446 2.19 2.39 -13.98
C ASN A 446 1.59 3.67 -14.62
N LEU A 447 1.61 3.77 -15.95
CA LEU A 447 1.18 4.98 -16.66
C LEU A 447 -0.35 5.19 -16.74
N VAL A 448 -1.16 4.19 -16.37
CA VAL A 448 -2.63 4.25 -16.51
C VAL A 448 -3.29 4.84 -15.26
N ASP A 449 -2.96 4.29 -14.09
CA ASP A 449 -3.62 4.61 -12.82
C ASP A 449 -2.65 4.96 -11.67
N GLY A 450 -1.34 4.90 -11.92
CA GLY A 450 -0.30 5.21 -10.93
C GLY A 450 -0.03 4.11 -9.90
N GLN A 451 -0.80 3.01 -9.89
CA GLN A 451 -0.59 1.90 -8.96
C GLN A 451 0.73 1.16 -9.25
N ILE A 452 1.31 0.54 -8.22
CA ILE A 452 2.49 -0.33 -8.40
C ILE A 452 2.17 -1.63 -9.15
N SER A 453 0.90 -2.01 -9.20
CA SER A 453 0.43 -3.25 -9.82
C SER A 453 0.62 -3.27 -11.33
N LYS A 454 0.21 -4.39 -11.95
CA LYS A 454 0.60 -4.76 -13.31
C LYS A 454 2.13 -4.80 -13.42
N PHE A 455 2.84 -5.23 -12.38
CA PHE A 455 4.31 -5.28 -12.36
C PHE A 455 4.80 -6.58 -12.99
N PRO A 456 5.51 -6.55 -14.12
CA PRO A 456 5.74 -7.72 -14.97
C PRO A 456 7.08 -8.41 -14.73
N ALA A 457 7.91 -7.86 -13.82
CA ALA A 457 9.34 -8.19 -13.75
C ALA A 457 9.58 -9.69 -13.64
N ARG A 458 10.36 -10.22 -14.58
CA ARG A 458 10.38 -11.66 -14.86
C ARG A 458 11.24 -12.43 -13.87
N ALA A 459 12.16 -11.78 -13.17
CA ALA A 459 13.10 -12.45 -12.26
C ALA A 459 13.60 -11.61 -11.06
N VAL A 460 13.08 -10.39 -10.82
CA VAL A 460 13.84 -9.37 -10.06
C VAL A 460 13.16 -8.91 -8.76
N ASN A 461 13.50 -9.57 -7.65
CA ASN A 461 13.42 -8.97 -6.30
C ASN A 461 14.69 -8.13 -6.05
N GLY A 462 14.87 -7.07 -6.83
CA GLY A 462 16.09 -6.25 -6.84
C GLY A 462 16.14 -5.31 -8.03
N THR A 463 17.27 -4.60 -8.18
CA THR A 463 17.60 -3.83 -9.39
C THR A 463 18.88 -4.32 -10.07
N ASP A 464 19.46 -5.42 -9.58
CA ASP A 464 20.72 -6.05 -9.98
C ASP A 464 20.78 -6.54 -11.44
N GLN A 465 19.62 -6.86 -12.04
CA GLN A 465 19.52 -7.50 -13.36
C GLN A 465 18.80 -6.64 -14.41
N ILE A 466 18.60 -5.34 -14.12
CA ILE A 466 17.84 -4.40 -14.97
C ILE A 466 18.57 -3.07 -15.11
N ILE A 467 18.19 -2.29 -16.12
CA ILE A 467 18.59 -0.88 -16.26
C ILE A 467 17.37 0.01 -16.51
N PHE A 468 17.47 1.29 -16.17
CA PHE A 468 16.42 2.27 -16.41
C PHE A 468 16.79 3.14 -17.61
N ILE A 469 16.02 3.04 -18.70
CA ILE A 469 16.23 3.84 -19.92
C ILE A 469 15.14 4.88 -20.09
N ASN A 470 15.50 6.06 -20.60
CA ASN A 470 14.57 7.11 -20.97
C ASN A 470 14.02 6.91 -22.40
N LYS A 471 13.24 7.88 -22.89
CA LYS A 471 12.62 7.85 -24.22
C LYS A 471 13.65 7.87 -25.35
N GLU A 472 14.82 8.42 -25.08
CA GLU A 472 15.95 8.53 -26.00
C GLU A 472 16.84 7.28 -26.00
N GLY A 473 16.43 6.21 -25.30
CA GLY A 473 17.14 4.93 -25.25
C GLY A 473 18.40 4.92 -24.38
N LYS A 474 18.53 5.88 -23.45
CA LYS A 474 19.72 6.07 -22.61
C LYS A 474 19.42 5.89 -21.12
N ARG A 475 20.41 5.41 -20.36
CA ARG A 475 20.36 5.49 -18.90
C ARG A 475 20.47 6.94 -18.42
N PHE A 476 19.89 7.21 -17.25
CA PHE A 476 19.79 8.57 -16.69
C PHE A 476 19.97 8.64 -15.17
N VAL A 477 20.08 7.50 -14.47
CA VAL A 477 20.15 7.46 -13.01
C VAL A 477 20.78 6.16 -12.50
N ARG A 478 21.29 6.22 -11.27
CA ARG A 478 21.73 5.08 -10.46
C ARG A 478 20.52 4.26 -9.99
N GLU A 479 20.31 3.07 -10.57
CA GLU A 479 19.09 2.27 -10.32
C GLU A 479 19.01 1.59 -8.94
N ASP A 480 20.13 1.45 -8.22
CA ASP A 480 20.17 0.97 -6.81
C ASP A 480 20.18 2.12 -5.79
N GLY A 481 19.94 3.37 -6.24
CA GLY A 481 20.01 4.59 -5.43
C GLY A 481 18.78 4.87 -4.57
N ARG A 482 18.76 6.05 -3.94
CA ARG A 482 17.61 6.51 -3.15
C ARG A 482 16.39 6.78 -4.05
N ARG A 483 15.20 6.52 -3.51
CA ARG A 483 13.91 6.76 -4.18
C ARG A 483 13.77 8.19 -4.66
N ASP A 484 14.23 9.17 -3.88
CA ASP A 484 14.15 10.58 -4.25
C ASP A 484 15.07 10.99 -5.40
N GLN A 485 16.30 10.47 -5.42
CA GLN A 485 17.23 10.63 -6.56
C GLN A 485 16.63 10.02 -7.85
N ILE A 486 16.06 8.81 -7.76
CA ILE A 486 15.43 8.13 -8.90
C ILE A 486 14.21 8.91 -9.39
N CYS A 487 13.27 9.26 -8.51
CA CYS A 487 12.08 10.02 -8.87
C CYS A 487 12.41 11.43 -9.38
N GLY A 488 13.41 12.11 -8.83
CA GLY A 488 13.92 13.38 -9.36
C GLY A 488 14.50 13.23 -10.78
N GLY A 489 15.24 12.15 -11.03
CA GLY A 489 15.69 11.78 -12.38
C GLY A 489 14.53 11.56 -13.35
N VAL A 490 13.51 10.78 -12.95
CA VAL A 490 12.31 10.51 -13.75
C VAL A 490 11.53 11.79 -14.07
N LEU A 491 11.32 12.66 -13.09
CA LEU A 491 10.59 13.93 -13.28
C LEU A 491 11.28 14.93 -14.22
N ASN A 492 12.57 14.73 -14.51
CA ASN A 492 13.36 15.51 -15.45
C ASN A 492 13.45 14.91 -16.87
N GLN A 493 12.88 13.71 -17.12
CA GLN A 493 12.83 13.12 -18.46
C GLN A 493 11.74 13.76 -19.32
N THR A 494 11.89 13.68 -20.66
CA THR A 494 11.05 14.31 -21.68
C THR A 494 9.53 14.18 -21.45
N ASP A 495 9.08 12.98 -21.04
CA ASP A 495 7.67 12.68 -20.77
C ASP A 495 7.37 12.41 -19.28
N LYS A 496 8.30 12.72 -18.36
CA LYS A 496 8.25 12.40 -16.91
C LYS A 496 8.03 10.92 -16.56
N MET A 497 8.42 10.05 -17.49
CA MET A 497 8.35 8.60 -17.39
C MET A 497 9.69 8.01 -17.80
N PHE A 498 9.86 6.71 -17.60
CA PHE A 498 10.98 5.93 -18.08
C PHE A 498 10.56 4.47 -18.33
N TYR A 499 11.47 3.68 -18.89
CA TYR A 499 11.31 2.24 -19.08
C TYR A 499 12.29 1.48 -18.19
N ILE A 500 11.80 0.50 -17.43
CA ILE A 500 12.63 -0.57 -16.90
C ILE A 500 12.93 -1.53 -18.05
N LEU A 501 14.19 -1.79 -18.37
CA LEU A 501 14.62 -2.75 -19.41
C LEU A 501 15.13 -4.04 -18.76
N GLU A 502 14.62 -5.17 -19.23
CA GLU A 502 14.97 -6.54 -18.85
C GLU A 502 15.43 -7.34 -20.09
N SER A 503 16.41 -8.23 -19.93
CA SER A 503 16.86 -9.16 -20.98
C SER A 503 16.44 -10.62 -20.72
N GLY A 504 16.86 -11.53 -21.60
CA GLY A 504 16.74 -12.97 -21.45
C GLY A 504 17.76 -13.62 -20.53
N ASP A 505 18.76 -12.88 -20.04
CA ASP A 505 19.88 -13.43 -19.26
C ASP A 505 19.61 -13.51 -17.75
N GLY A 506 18.55 -12.82 -17.27
CA GLY A 506 18.24 -12.70 -15.84
C GLY A 506 18.12 -14.05 -15.13
N ALA A 507 18.82 -14.17 -13.99
CA ALA A 507 18.80 -15.33 -13.13
C ALA A 507 17.40 -15.57 -12.58
N GLY A 508 16.72 -16.61 -13.07
CA GLY A 508 15.32 -16.90 -12.77
C GLY A 508 14.33 -16.62 -13.91
N TYR A 509 14.84 -16.28 -15.10
CA TYR A 509 14.12 -16.12 -16.38
C TYR A 509 12.80 -16.90 -16.45
N LYS A 510 11.71 -16.18 -16.72
CA LYS A 510 10.39 -16.75 -17.01
C LYS A 510 10.04 -16.44 -18.46
N ASP A 511 9.85 -17.48 -19.28
CA ASP A 511 9.52 -17.30 -20.69
C ASP A 511 8.26 -16.44 -20.84
N ILE A 512 8.37 -15.37 -21.63
CA ILE A 512 7.25 -14.47 -21.96
C ILE A 512 6.12 -15.20 -22.71
N LYS A 513 6.45 -16.31 -23.39
CA LYS A 513 5.50 -17.15 -24.14
C LYS A 513 4.85 -18.24 -23.27
N ASN A 514 5.12 -18.28 -21.96
CA ASN A 514 4.51 -19.26 -21.05
C ASN A 514 3.07 -18.84 -20.66
N PRO A 515 2.02 -19.55 -21.10
CA PRO A 515 0.62 -19.21 -20.80
C PRO A 515 0.25 -19.47 -19.33
N GLU A 516 1.03 -20.24 -18.58
CA GLU A 516 0.83 -20.51 -17.15
C GLU A 516 1.51 -19.48 -16.25
N TRP A 517 2.38 -18.62 -16.79
CA TRP A 517 3.02 -17.58 -15.98
C TRP A 517 2.00 -16.52 -15.57
N ARG A 518 2.13 -16.05 -14.33
CA ARG A 518 1.41 -14.90 -13.80
C ARG A 518 2.39 -14.00 -13.04
N SER A 519 2.18 -12.69 -13.12
CA SER A 519 2.91 -11.73 -12.29
C SER A 519 2.61 -11.92 -10.79
N GLY A 520 3.34 -11.20 -9.93
CA GLY A 520 3.04 -11.13 -8.50
C GLY A 520 1.56 -10.82 -8.25
N ASP A 521 1.01 -9.86 -8.99
CA ASP A 521 -0.38 -9.40 -8.90
C ASP A 521 -1.39 -10.33 -9.61
N GLY A 522 -0.94 -11.30 -10.42
CA GLY A 522 -1.81 -12.28 -11.08
C GLY A 522 -2.04 -12.10 -12.59
N PHE A 523 -1.28 -11.26 -13.30
CA PHE A 523 -1.49 -10.98 -14.73
C PHE A 523 -0.67 -11.87 -15.66
N THR A 524 -1.22 -12.22 -16.83
CA THR A 524 -0.48 -12.88 -17.93
C THR A 524 0.40 -11.88 -18.70
N PHE A 525 1.45 -12.36 -19.38
CA PHE A 525 2.19 -11.50 -20.33
C PHE A 525 1.32 -10.98 -21.47
N GLU A 526 0.39 -11.79 -21.99
CA GLU A 526 -0.56 -11.35 -23.04
C GLU A 526 -1.43 -10.18 -22.56
N TYR A 527 -1.98 -10.26 -21.35
CA TYR A 527 -2.74 -9.15 -20.76
C TYR A 527 -1.88 -7.90 -20.62
N LEU A 528 -0.65 -8.05 -20.14
CA LEU A 528 0.27 -6.93 -19.90
C LEU A 528 0.68 -6.25 -21.22
N GLU A 529 0.95 -7.01 -22.28
CA GLU A 529 1.27 -6.47 -23.61
C GLU A 529 0.03 -5.81 -24.24
N LYS A 530 -1.11 -6.49 -24.27
CA LYS A 530 -2.37 -6.01 -24.86
C LYS A 530 -2.85 -4.69 -24.27
N ASN A 531 -2.59 -4.46 -22.98
CA ASN A 531 -2.97 -3.24 -22.27
C ASN A 531 -1.80 -2.23 -22.14
N GLY A 532 -0.64 -2.47 -22.77
CA GLY A 532 0.48 -1.53 -22.79
C GLY A 532 1.28 -1.40 -21.49
N PHE A 533 1.11 -2.33 -20.54
CA PHE A 533 1.92 -2.41 -19.31
C PHE A 533 3.32 -2.98 -19.56
N ILE A 534 3.52 -3.67 -20.68
CA ILE A 534 4.84 -4.05 -21.22
C ILE A 534 4.88 -3.89 -22.74
N ILE A 535 6.10 -3.81 -23.27
CA ILE A 535 6.42 -4.00 -24.68
C ILE A 535 7.63 -4.96 -24.73
N TYR A 536 7.62 -5.96 -25.61
CA TYR A 536 8.76 -6.86 -25.77
C TYR A 536 9.12 -7.10 -27.25
N ALA A 537 10.33 -7.59 -27.50
CA ALA A 537 10.75 -8.11 -28.80
C ALA A 537 11.82 -9.21 -28.63
N ASP A 538 12.00 -10.06 -29.65
CA ASP A 538 13.04 -11.09 -29.61
C ASP A 538 14.45 -10.46 -29.75
N THR A 539 14.59 -9.29 -30.42
CA THR A 539 15.85 -8.52 -30.55
C THR A 539 15.77 -7.09 -29.99
N LEU A 540 16.94 -6.53 -29.59
CA LEU A 540 17.03 -5.16 -29.08
C LEU A 540 16.74 -4.10 -30.17
N GLU A 541 17.07 -4.39 -31.43
CA GLU A 541 16.79 -3.52 -32.58
C GLU A 541 15.28 -3.40 -32.85
N GLU A 542 14.55 -4.51 -32.78
CA GLU A 542 13.08 -4.52 -32.89
C GLU A 542 12.43 -3.81 -31.71
N LEU A 543 12.96 -3.98 -30.50
CA LEU A 543 12.48 -3.28 -29.32
C LEU A 543 12.65 -1.76 -29.46
N ALA A 544 13.84 -1.30 -29.88
CA ALA A 544 14.09 0.11 -30.14
C ALA A 544 13.08 0.69 -31.16
N LYS A 545 12.84 -0.03 -32.26
CA LYS A 545 11.85 0.35 -33.28
C LYS A 545 10.41 0.39 -32.74
N LYS A 546 10.01 -0.54 -31.86
CA LYS A 546 8.70 -0.51 -31.19
C LYS A 546 8.54 0.70 -30.25
N LEU A 547 9.64 1.26 -29.75
CA LEU A 547 9.67 2.36 -28.79
C LEU A 547 9.97 3.74 -29.41
N ASP A 548 10.09 3.82 -30.75
CA ASP A 548 10.53 5.03 -31.48
C ASP A 548 11.93 5.53 -31.05
N MET A 549 12.80 4.59 -30.67
CA MET A 549 14.20 4.83 -30.29
C MET A 549 15.16 4.55 -31.45
N ASP A 550 16.29 5.26 -31.49
CA ASP A 550 17.41 4.92 -32.36
C ASP A 550 18.06 3.59 -31.89
N PRO A 551 18.10 2.54 -32.72
CA PRO A 551 18.65 1.24 -32.31
C PRO A 551 20.14 1.29 -31.94
N ALA A 552 20.93 2.15 -32.60
CA ALA A 552 22.36 2.27 -32.29
C ALA A 552 22.58 2.89 -30.90
N THR A 553 21.77 3.88 -30.52
CA THR A 553 21.77 4.50 -29.18
C THR A 553 21.38 3.50 -28.09
N LEU A 554 20.35 2.68 -28.31
CA LEU A 554 19.94 1.68 -27.32
C LEU A 554 20.98 0.57 -27.17
N GLN A 555 21.57 0.08 -28.27
CA GLN A 555 22.66 -0.90 -28.23
C GLN A 555 23.87 -0.36 -27.47
N ALA A 556 24.30 0.88 -27.74
CA ALA A 556 25.43 1.50 -27.05
C ALA A 556 25.19 1.64 -25.54
N THR A 557 23.95 1.90 -25.12
CA THR A 557 23.56 1.94 -23.69
C THR A 557 23.68 0.58 -23.00
N VAL A 558 23.26 -0.50 -23.68
CA VAL A 558 23.39 -1.87 -23.18
C VAL A 558 24.87 -2.31 -23.14
N ASP A 559 25.64 -1.99 -24.18
CA ASP A 559 27.08 -2.29 -24.25
C ASP A 559 27.87 -1.61 -23.11
N GLU A 560 27.53 -0.36 -22.76
CA GLU A 560 28.19 0.35 -21.65
C GLU A 560 27.81 -0.19 -20.27
N PHE A 561 26.54 -0.60 -20.08
CA PHE A 561 26.15 -1.32 -18.88
C PHE A 561 26.92 -2.65 -18.75
N ASN A 562 27.07 -3.41 -19.83
CA ASN A 562 27.81 -4.67 -19.82
C ASN A 562 29.29 -4.49 -19.45
N LYS A 563 29.95 -3.40 -19.89
CA LYS A 563 31.29 -3.02 -19.42
C LYS A 563 31.32 -2.64 -17.93
N SER A 564 30.25 -2.05 -17.42
CA SER A 564 30.12 -1.72 -16.00
C SER A 564 30.08 -3.00 -15.15
N VAL A 565 29.35 -4.02 -15.61
CA VAL A 565 29.32 -5.37 -14.99
C VAL A 565 30.69 -6.06 -15.04
N GLU A 566 31.45 -5.95 -16.14
CA GLU A 566 32.80 -6.53 -16.24
C GLU A 566 33.85 -5.82 -15.37
N SER A 567 33.78 -4.48 -15.29
CA SER A 567 34.81 -3.65 -14.65
C SER A 567 34.58 -3.37 -13.17
N GLY A 568 33.35 -3.55 -12.68
CA GLY A 568 32.97 -3.13 -11.32
C GLY A 568 32.82 -1.61 -11.18
N SER A 569 32.69 -0.87 -12.29
CA SER A 569 32.63 0.59 -12.31
C SER A 569 31.48 1.08 -13.20
N ASP A 570 30.46 1.68 -12.60
CA ASP A 570 29.29 2.23 -13.28
C ASP A 570 29.32 3.76 -13.38
N GLU A 571 28.85 4.32 -14.50
CA GLU A 571 28.85 5.76 -14.79
C GLU A 571 28.05 6.62 -13.80
N PHE A 572 27.01 6.06 -13.17
CA PHE A 572 26.19 6.72 -12.14
C PHE A 572 26.59 6.31 -10.71
N GLY A 573 27.66 5.53 -10.55
CA GLY A 573 28.14 5.03 -9.26
C GLY A 573 27.24 3.95 -8.64
N ARG A 574 26.50 3.20 -9.45
CA ARG A 574 25.77 1.99 -9.04
C ARG A 574 26.72 0.95 -8.46
N THR A 575 26.25 0.22 -7.46
CA THR A 575 27.03 -0.80 -6.73
C THR A 575 26.43 -2.20 -6.80
N LEU A 576 25.17 -2.32 -7.22
CA LEU A 576 24.42 -3.57 -7.28
C LEU A 576 24.14 -3.98 -8.74
N TYR A 577 24.88 -4.94 -9.26
CA TYR A 577 24.63 -5.61 -10.54
C TYR A 577 25.16 -7.05 -10.50
N SER A 578 24.47 -7.98 -11.15
CA SER A 578 24.81 -9.42 -11.11
C SER A 578 24.97 -10.07 -12.48
N THR A 579 24.42 -9.47 -13.53
CA THR A 579 24.19 -10.14 -14.82
C THR A 579 24.32 -9.13 -15.94
N LYS A 580 25.04 -9.51 -17.00
CA LYS A 580 25.04 -8.76 -18.26
C LYS A 580 23.72 -8.93 -19.01
N LEU A 581 23.41 -7.99 -19.88
CA LEU A 581 22.26 -8.02 -20.78
C LEU A 581 22.79 -8.25 -22.21
N GLU A 582 22.85 -9.51 -22.65
CA GLU A 582 23.46 -9.93 -23.92
C GLU A 582 22.43 -10.58 -24.86
N HIS A 583 21.37 -11.23 -24.35
CA HIS A 583 20.43 -12.02 -25.14
C HIS A 583 18.96 -11.62 -24.90
N GLY A 584 18.13 -11.75 -25.93
CA GLY A 584 16.68 -11.59 -25.82
C GLY A 584 15.96 -12.84 -25.27
N PRO A 585 14.62 -12.82 -25.15
CA PRO A 585 13.74 -11.70 -25.47
C PRO A 585 13.92 -10.52 -24.51
N TRP A 586 13.77 -9.32 -25.06
CA TRP A 586 13.89 -8.05 -24.36
C TRP A 586 12.52 -7.55 -23.98
N VAL A 587 12.35 -7.11 -22.73
CA VAL A 587 11.07 -6.58 -22.21
C VAL A 587 11.32 -5.20 -21.63
N VAL A 588 10.45 -4.25 -21.95
CA VAL A 588 10.36 -2.99 -21.21
C VAL A 588 9.05 -2.83 -20.46
N THR A 589 9.16 -2.19 -19.30
CA THR A 589 8.03 -1.80 -18.46
C THR A 589 8.00 -0.26 -18.32
N PRO A 590 7.06 0.45 -18.96
CA PRO A 590 6.89 1.89 -18.76
C PRO A 590 6.42 2.22 -17.33
N ARG A 591 7.06 3.20 -16.70
CA ARG A 591 6.81 3.61 -15.30
C ARG A 591 6.97 5.12 -15.11
N GLN A 592 6.31 5.65 -14.08
CA GLN A 592 6.35 7.05 -13.67
C GLN A 592 6.55 7.21 -12.15
N ALA A 593 6.92 8.42 -11.72
CA ALA A 593 6.98 8.78 -10.31
C ALA A 593 5.58 9.14 -9.78
N CYS A 594 5.13 8.44 -8.74
CA CYS A 594 3.85 8.64 -8.07
C CYS A 594 4.04 8.89 -6.57
N VAL A 595 3.10 9.57 -5.91
CA VAL A 595 3.07 9.70 -4.45
C VAL A 595 2.96 8.32 -3.82
N HIS A 596 3.64 8.09 -2.69
CA HIS A 596 3.77 6.75 -2.11
C HIS A 596 3.74 6.70 -0.59
N HIS A 597 4.34 7.68 0.08
CA HIS A 597 4.38 7.67 1.53
C HIS A 597 4.53 9.08 2.09
N THR A 598 3.93 9.32 3.24
CA THR A 598 4.04 10.57 4.00
C THR A 598 4.83 10.28 5.27
N MET A 599 6.08 10.76 5.36
CA MET A 599 6.96 10.46 6.50
C MET A 599 6.67 11.33 7.73
N GLY A 600 5.93 12.41 7.54
CA GLY A 600 5.39 13.23 8.61
C GLY A 600 3.96 12.87 8.98
N GLY A 601 3.61 13.20 10.21
CA GLY A 601 2.35 12.83 10.83
C GLY A 601 2.26 13.29 12.28
N VAL A 602 1.44 12.59 13.05
CA VAL A 602 1.25 12.80 14.49
C VAL A 602 2.57 12.59 15.24
N THR A 603 2.91 13.50 16.14
CA THR A 603 4.13 13.41 16.96
C THR A 603 3.94 12.36 18.06
N ILE A 604 4.93 11.48 18.23
CA ILE A 604 4.96 10.49 19.31
C ILE A 604 6.26 10.54 20.13
N ASP A 605 6.23 10.06 21.37
CA ASP A 605 7.44 9.69 22.11
C ASP A 605 8.02 8.34 21.66
N ALA A 606 9.17 7.97 22.21
CA ALA A 606 9.85 6.70 21.91
C ALA A 606 9.07 5.46 22.37
N GLU A 607 7.97 5.63 23.11
CA GLU A 607 7.05 4.58 23.55
C GLU A 607 5.68 4.67 22.84
N ALA A 608 5.57 5.43 21.74
CA ALA A 608 4.37 5.58 20.90
C ALA A 608 3.16 6.31 21.52
N ARG A 609 3.35 7.09 22.60
CA ARG A 609 2.31 8.00 23.12
C ARG A 609 2.20 9.24 22.24
N VAL A 610 1.00 9.68 21.93
CA VAL A 610 0.78 10.91 21.14
C VAL A 610 1.10 12.14 21.98
N LEU A 611 1.91 13.05 21.44
CA LEU A 611 2.33 14.28 22.10
C LEU A 611 1.48 15.48 21.64
N ASN A 612 1.28 16.44 22.56
CA ASN A 612 0.70 17.75 22.27
C ASN A 612 1.80 18.78 21.89
N GLU A 613 1.38 20.00 21.53
CA GLU A 613 2.25 21.14 21.17
C GLU A 613 3.27 21.59 22.25
N LYS A 614 3.25 21.00 23.45
CA LYS A 614 4.25 21.23 24.51
C LYS A 614 5.20 20.04 24.70
N GLY A 615 5.05 18.97 23.92
CA GLY A 615 5.74 17.69 24.13
C GLY A 615 5.19 16.87 25.31
N GLU A 616 3.99 17.17 25.82
CA GLU A 616 3.35 16.40 26.89
C GLU A 616 2.46 15.29 26.27
N PRO A 617 2.48 14.04 26.77
CA PRO A 617 1.59 12.98 26.31
C PRO A 617 0.10 13.30 26.51
N ILE A 618 -0.71 13.06 25.47
CA ILE A 618 -2.17 13.10 25.53
C ILE A 618 -2.64 11.79 26.17
N LYS A 619 -3.31 11.89 27.33
CA LYS A 619 -3.63 10.71 28.14
C LYS A 619 -4.57 9.76 27.40
N GLY A 620 -4.20 8.48 27.34
CA GLY A 620 -4.99 7.45 26.68
C GLY A 620 -4.99 7.54 25.15
N LEU A 621 -4.04 8.24 24.52
CA LEU A 621 -3.91 8.32 23.07
C LEU A 621 -2.52 7.87 22.62
N TYR A 622 -2.49 6.87 21.75
CA TYR A 622 -1.28 6.27 21.17
C TYR A 622 -1.41 6.26 19.65
N ALA A 623 -0.29 6.18 18.93
CA ALA A 623 -0.30 6.11 17.47
C ALA A 623 0.81 5.22 16.90
N ALA A 624 0.55 4.54 15.79
CA ALA A 624 1.48 3.58 15.18
C ALA A 624 1.38 3.54 13.64
N GLY A 625 2.50 3.29 12.96
CA GLY A 625 2.60 3.29 11.50
C GLY A 625 2.61 4.68 10.88
N GLU A 626 2.34 4.75 9.56
CA GLU A 626 2.44 5.95 8.71
C GLU A 626 1.59 7.17 9.15
N ILE A 627 0.67 7.01 10.11
CA ILE A 627 0.01 8.18 10.73
C ILE A 627 1.01 9.03 11.56
N THR A 628 2.15 8.47 11.95
CA THR A 628 3.15 9.10 12.82
C THR A 628 4.27 9.79 12.05
N GLY A 629 4.82 10.86 12.62
CA GLY A 629 6.00 11.56 12.10
C GLY A 629 7.28 11.26 12.88
N GLY A 630 8.44 11.63 12.32
CA GLY A 630 9.73 11.61 13.03
C GLY A 630 10.49 10.28 12.99
N ILE A 631 9.91 9.19 12.46
CA ILE A 631 10.58 7.88 12.33
C ILE A 631 11.47 7.84 11.08
N HIS A 632 10.99 8.35 9.94
CA HIS A 632 11.59 8.08 8.63
C HIS A 632 12.36 9.25 8.02
N GLY A 633 12.20 10.46 8.56
CA GLY A 633 12.86 11.68 8.10
C GLY A 633 12.55 12.01 6.64
N ALA A 634 13.50 12.64 5.94
CA ALA A 634 13.27 13.19 4.60
C ALA A 634 13.14 12.13 3.48
N ASN A 635 13.51 10.88 3.74
CA ASN A 635 13.38 9.77 2.78
C ASN A 635 13.35 8.41 3.48
N ARG A 636 12.17 7.79 3.53
CA ARG A 636 12.00 6.43 4.06
C ARG A 636 12.72 5.39 3.20
N LEU A 637 13.43 4.44 3.83
CA LEU A 637 13.98 3.27 3.14
C LEU A 637 12.89 2.27 2.73
N GLY A 638 13.11 1.56 1.61
CA GLY A 638 12.30 0.41 1.21
C GLY A 638 12.25 -0.63 2.34
N GLY A 639 11.13 -1.31 2.54
CA GLY A 639 10.92 -2.27 3.65
C GLY A 639 10.59 -1.64 5.01
N ASN A 640 11.19 -0.50 5.38
CA ASN A 640 11.05 0.08 6.73
C ASN A 640 9.60 0.41 7.15
N ALA A 641 8.67 0.67 6.22
CA ALA A 641 7.25 0.90 6.56
C ALA A 641 6.55 -0.34 7.14
N VAL A 642 6.93 -1.54 6.71
CA VAL A 642 6.34 -2.79 7.25
C VAL A 642 7.00 -3.18 8.56
N VAL A 643 8.26 -2.76 8.76
CA VAL A 643 8.92 -2.84 10.07
C VAL A 643 8.22 -1.93 11.08
N ASP A 644 7.93 -0.70 10.68
CA ASP A 644 7.20 0.30 11.46
C ASP A 644 5.81 -0.21 11.88
N THR A 645 4.99 -0.74 10.95
CA THR A 645 3.68 -1.29 11.32
C THR A 645 3.75 -2.40 12.37
N VAL A 646 4.73 -3.30 12.29
CA VAL A 646 4.90 -4.37 13.28
C VAL A 646 5.44 -3.82 14.60
N VAL A 647 6.53 -3.04 14.55
CA VAL A 647 7.26 -2.57 15.73
C VAL A 647 6.44 -1.54 16.50
N PHE A 648 6.00 -0.45 15.86
CA PHE A 648 5.22 0.59 16.56
C PHE A 648 3.80 0.13 16.86
N GLY A 649 3.24 -0.78 16.05
CA GLY A 649 1.97 -1.45 16.38
C GLY A 649 2.06 -2.18 17.71
N LYS A 650 3.00 -3.13 17.82
CA LYS A 650 3.24 -3.87 19.07
C LYS A 650 3.63 -2.94 20.24
N LEU A 651 4.53 -1.99 20.00
CA LEU A 651 5.00 -1.05 21.03
C LEU A 651 3.87 -0.18 21.59
N SER A 652 2.96 0.31 20.74
CA SER A 652 1.81 1.11 21.20
C SER A 652 0.89 0.31 22.13
N ALA A 653 0.73 -1.00 21.88
CA ALA A 653 0.02 -1.92 22.76
C ALA A 653 0.79 -2.18 24.07
N ASP A 654 2.09 -2.47 24.00
CA ASP A 654 2.95 -2.70 25.17
C ASP A 654 2.94 -1.49 26.13
N THR A 655 3.04 -0.28 25.58
CA THR A 655 2.99 0.98 26.34
C THR A 655 1.61 1.23 26.94
N LEU A 656 0.52 1.03 26.17
CA LEU A 656 -0.84 1.15 26.71
C LEU A 656 -1.06 0.16 27.87
N LEU A 657 -0.58 -1.08 27.74
CA LEU A 657 -0.60 -2.09 28.79
C LEU A 657 0.29 -1.76 30.00
N ALA A 658 1.28 -0.88 29.86
CA ALA A 658 2.12 -0.40 30.95
C ALA A 658 1.48 0.80 31.67
N ASP A 659 0.96 1.77 30.92
CA ASP A 659 0.34 3.01 31.41
C ASP A 659 -1.02 2.79 32.12
N THR A 660 -1.61 1.58 32.00
CA THR A 660 -2.92 1.21 32.55
C THR A 660 -2.88 0.14 33.65
N LYS A 661 -1.68 -0.11 34.21
CA LYS A 661 -1.45 -0.92 35.43
C LYS A 661 -1.39 -0.04 36.67
#